data_AF-A0A811U3Z0-F1
#
_entry.id   AF-A0A811U3Z0-F1
#
_cell.length_a   1.000
_cell.length_b   1.000
_cell.length_c   1.000
_cell.angle_alpha   90.00
_cell.angle_beta   90.00
_cell.angle_gamma   90.00
#
_symmetry.space_group_name_H-M   'P 1'
#
loop_
_entity.id
_entity.type
_entity.pdbx_description
1 polymer ?
#
loop_
_entity_poly.entity_id
_entity_poly.type
_entity_poly.pdbx_seq_one_letter_code
_entity_poly.pdbx_strand_id
1 'polypeptide(L)'
;MASFEQFVLKVKPTLDMFLRVPHKEHLERLRYELLQFNFREMKIFHVQILAPLVLKLEELNGVNQDLMSCVLDCIRIVMSKLYIDDVQELRTLLVIVLKQIRESGATKVRPNLSEELKLVSVQCIGEALRRSSSDVLEIFYTSESAVLLGQILLSLVEFIENENYRKLVISSLECLMIIFYVHDEAEFTDVVLRNQVANTVFIYIPKIVTILIKTSLADEKLGETLKSTAIKALGRILCVIFEKSDDVLIEHNYDKKEFKSLINKALQQKSESHKSDFEMASHTKRREGIEQLLEKMRSIGRTKQWFEETSRALRAVYTRASVFRSHDSVRIRTEYARMCCTLMERCAYNLGENYLNLLENVVAMSEDEDKHISKMCTTTLSQLQLLGNANESLFDEYADILFDEHLAKMPRIISRSIDAEQYAELISLKGFLKNLSISRMNCLLLVPKNLEMLCRCLISAVDLKLYRDLLTEAYAIREVVLADYAESAKLGWRQYKHLSSARCVNLVKDICVILGNTKGINRLVYDFLLELLTQNHETMNEIFLIMLWIGTGVERRKHMNYAELVEILLEEILDEKHWHLALRPDASWRLKVDKPTDWFVDKTPGLYESAIEIRTQNVDSDDENDFNEVNKSQRVTILDAEFNVLHTCIALDVLGHCATYYGDRFDRYIFRCLHKVLLKVSCSNTMVYQAANFCLVSIQKALKFAEVTHLIETHTDYLNYHLNTILKRSPESHAAVDILTVVLQLSTRRALPHLENIFQTIYNECSKSQQSENINAYLRVFSAFLKHVARWQATSNAEVAAIPMQIEQAQEEDLLQNWLDLLEKPSTFIENEEANVEGETNSKTPTDSTEDVEMKTEEFEAAQEGEDVKPPLPRYIQMVKDIITQVLKFVSFADKTHQILALECLISCVPLLHDYEDELLPLVHLMWSPLVEKFRNNDAVVLNRCFTLLNVLATHAKEFILKRSLDDVIPSLKEFLRKASKTSMTETIAA
;
A
#
# COMPACT_ATOMS: atom_id res chain seq x y z
N MET A 1 -41.94 25.47 -55.65
CA MET A 1 -41.66 26.00 -57.01
C MET A 1 -40.21 25.76 -57.39
N ALA A 2 -39.23 26.35 -56.69
CA ALA A 2 -37.79 26.17 -56.98
C ALA A 2 -37.33 24.69 -57.07
N SER A 3 -37.85 23.81 -56.21
CA SER A 3 -37.62 22.36 -56.25
C SER A 3 -38.13 21.68 -57.53
N PHE A 4 -39.28 22.10 -58.07
CA PHE A 4 -39.81 21.61 -59.34
C PHE A 4 -38.95 22.07 -60.53
N GLU A 5 -38.50 23.33 -60.51
CA GLU A 5 -37.61 23.88 -61.54
C GLU A 5 -36.25 23.18 -61.54
N GLN A 6 -35.63 22.96 -60.38
CA GLN A 6 -34.40 22.15 -60.27
C GLN A 6 -34.59 20.73 -60.83
N PHE A 7 -35.73 20.08 -60.57
CA PHE A 7 -35.98 18.74 -61.09
C PHE A 7 -36.04 18.74 -62.63
N VAL A 8 -36.86 19.63 -63.21
CA VAL A 8 -37.11 19.65 -64.66
C VAL A 8 -35.92 20.21 -65.44
N LEU A 9 -35.20 21.21 -64.92
CA LEU A 9 -34.11 21.88 -65.63
C LEU A 9 -32.74 21.22 -65.43
N LYS A 10 -32.53 20.44 -64.35
CA LYS A 10 -31.22 19.90 -64.00
C LYS A 10 -31.19 18.40 -63.73
N VAL A 11 -32.02 17.90 -62.82
CA VAL A 11 -31.99 16.48 -62.40
C VAL A 11 -32.49 15.56 -63.52
N LYS A 12 -33.63 15.86 -64.13
CA LYS A 12 -34.19 15.05 -65.20
C LYS A 12 -33.34 15.04 -66.48
N PRO A 13 -32.79 16.18 -66.98
CA PRO A 13 -31.90 16.16 -68.14
C PRO A 13 -30.59 15.41 -67.91
N THR A 14 -30.01 15.47 -66.70
CA THR A 14 -28.79 14.71 -66.36
C THR A 14 -29.08 13.22 -66.19
N LEU A 15 -30.24 12.86 -65.64
CA LEU A 15 -30.71 11.47 -65.58
C LEU A 15 -30.97 10.90 -66.98
N ASP A 16 -31.70 11.60 -67.85
CA ASP A 16 -31.97 11.19 -69.24
C ASP A 16 -30.67 11.08 -70.07
N MET A 17 -29.69 11.96 -69.83
CA MET A 17 -28.35 11.88 -70.44
C MET A 17 -27.60 10.61 -69.99
N PHE A 18 -27.61 10.30 -68.70
CA PHE A 18 -26.99 9.09 -68.16
C PHE A 18 -27.67 7.80 -68.66
N LEU A 19 -29.00 7.76 -68.71
CA LEU A 19 -29.76 6.60 -69.19
C LEU A 19 -29.45 6.28 -70.67
N ARG A 20 -29.21 7.32 -71.48
CA ARG A 20 -28.81 7.20 -72.91
C ARG A 20 -27.34 6.83 -73.09
N VAL A 21 -26.44 7.43 -72.31
CA VAL A 21 -24.98 7.20 -72.39
C VAL A 21 -24.40 7.00 -70.99
N PRO A 22 -24.30 5.74 -70.51
CA PRO A 22 -23.80 5.43 -69.18
C PRO A 22 -22.27 5.66 -69.11
N HIS A 23 -21.89 6.84 -68.63
CA HIS A 23 -20.49 7.26 -68.46
C HIS A 23 -20.29 7.89 -67.08
N LYS A 24 -19.09 7.72 -66.49
CA LYS A 24 -18.78 8.14 -65.12
C LYS A 24 -19.03 9.64 -64.89
N GLU A 25 -18.61 10.49 -65.82
CA GLU A 25 -18.82 11.95 -65.74
C GLU A 25 -20.30 12.37 -65.71
N HIS A 26 -21.17 11.70 -66.46
CA HIS A 26 -22.61 11.99 -66.45
C HIS A 26 -23.22 11.62 -65.09
N LEU A 27 -22.72 10.54 -64.50
CA LEU A 27 -23.10 10.05 -63.17
C LEU A 27 -22.61 10.97 -62.05
N GLU A 28 -21.40 11.50 -62.15
CA GLU A 28 -20.86 12.49 -61.19
C GLU A 28 -21.62 13.83 -61.24
N ARG A 29 -22.03 14.29 -62.43
CA ARG A 29 -22.92 15.45 -62.58
C ARG A 29 -24.30 15.20 -61.98
N LEU A 30 -24.89 14.03 -62.24
CA LEU A 30 -26.15 13.62 -61.62
C LEU A 30 -26.02 13.59 -60.08
N ARG A 31 -24.94 12.99 -59.55
CA ARG A 31 -24.65 12.96 -58.10
C ARG A 31 -24.54 14.35 -57.49
N TYR A 32 -23.89 15.31 -58.16
CA TYR A 32 -23.79 16.70 -57.69
C TYR A 32 -25.16 17.38 -57.60
N GLU A 33 -26.00 17.26 -58.62
CA GLU A 33 -27.35 17.84 -58.62
C GLU A 33 -28.27 17.14 -57.60
N LEU A 34 -28.18 15.81 -57.44
CA LEU A 34 -28.89 15.07 -56.38
C LEU A 34 -28.44 15.52 -54.96
N LEU A 35 -27.17 15.87 -54.76
CA LEU A 35 -26.69 16.42 -53.49
C LEU A 35 -27.26 17.83 -53.21
N GLN A 36 -27.53 18.64 -54.23
CA GLN A 36 -28.14 19.97 -54.06
C GLN A 36 -29.69 19.95 -54.04
N PHE A 37 -30.32 18.88 -54.49
CA PHE A 37 -31.78 18.77 -54.54
C PHE A 37 -32.43 18.67 -53.14
N ASN A 38 -33.51 19.43 -52.93
CA ASN A 38 -34.31 19.40 -51.70
C ASN A 38 -35.50 18.43 -51.84
N PHE A 39 -35.29 17.17 -51.45
CA PHE A 39 -36.31 16.11 -51.53
C PHE A 39 -37.50 16.29 -50.57
N ARG A 40 -37.40 17.18 -49.57
CA ARG A 40 -38.48 17.36 -48.57
C ARG A 40 -39.75 18.00 -49.14
N GLU A 41 -39.64 18.76 -50.23
CA GLU A 41 -40.76 19.54 -50.77
C GLU A 41 -41.66 18.76 -51.73
N MET A 42 -41.17 17.71 -52.40
CA MET A 42 -41.94 16.96 -53.41
C MET A 42 -41.56 15.46 -53.46
N LYS A 43 -42.26 14.63 -52.66
CA LYS A 43 -42.11 13.16 -52.71
C LYS A 43 -42.35 12.56 -54.10
N ILE A 44 -43.22 13.15 -54.94
CA ILE A 44 -43.66 12.57 -56.23
C ILE A 44 -42.50 12.21 -57.19
N PHE A 45 -41.37 12.92 -57.12
CA PHE A 45 -40.22 12.66 -57.99
C PHE A 45 -39.34 11.48 -57.56
N HIS A 46 -39.56 10.86 -56.39
CA HIS A 46 -38.77 9.70 -55.96
C HIS A 46 -38.85 8.54 -56.96
N VAL A 47 -40.07 8.10 -57.33
CA VAL A 47 -40.27 7.01 -58.33
C VAL A 47 -39.62 7.37 -59.66
N GLN A 48 -39.70 8.64 -60.08
CA GLN A 48 -39.16 9.10 -61.36
C GLN A 48 -37.63 9.15 -61.40
N ILE A 49 -36.95 9.10 -60.25
CA ILE A 49 -35.48 9.03 -60.15
C ILE A 49 -35.04 7.59 -59.83
N LEU A 50 -35.68 6.94 -58.85
CA LEU A 50 -35.33 5.60 -58.39
C LEU A 50 -35.62 4.53 -59.43
N ALA A 51 -36.80 4.52 -60.05
CA ALA A 51 -37.16 3.44 -60.98
C ALA A 51 -36.22 3.38 -62.21
N PRO A 52 -35.84 4.50 -62.87
CA PRO A 52 -34.86 4.44 -63.95
C PRO A 52 -33.45 4.04 -63.49
N LEU A 53 -33.01 4.46 -62.30
CA LEU A 53 -31.70 4.04 -61.75
C LEU A 53 -31.69 2.55 -61.38
N VAL A 54 -32.78 2.03 -60.82
CA VAL A 54 -32.98 0.60 -60.52
C VAL A 54 -33.00 -0.25 -61.79
N LEU A 55 -33.77 0.16 -62.80
CA LEU A 55 -33.79 -0.53 -64.10
C LEU A 55 -32.40 -0.52 -64.75
N LYS A 56 -31.68 0.61 -64.69
CA LYS A 56 -30.32 0.69 -65.24
C LYS A 56 -29.31 -0.14 -64.44
N LEU A 57 -29.50 -0.28 -63.13
CA LEU A 57 -28.71 -1.20 -62.30
C LEU A 57 -28.96 -2.67 -62.70
N GLU A 58 -30.20 -3.04 -63.01
CA GLU A 58 -30.52 -4.39 -63.49
C GLU A 58 -29.94 -4.67 -64.89
N GLU A 59 -29.95 -3.69 -65.81
CA GLU A 59 -29.28 -3.77 -67.12
C GLU A 59 -27.75 -3.88 -67.05
N LEU A 60 -27.11 -3.19 -66.09
CA LEU A 60 -25.64 -3.13 -65.97
C LEU A 60 -25.02 -4.36 -65.26
N ASN A 61 -25.84 -5.28 -64.74
CA ASN A 61 -25.43 -6.49 -64.04
C ASN A 61 -24.30 -7.25 -64.76
N GLY A 62 -23.09 -7.20 -64.19
CA GLY A 62 -21.94 -7.98 -64.66
C GLY A 62 -21.12 -7.34 -65.79
N VAL A 63 -21.50 -6.16 -66.31
CA VAL A 63 -20.79 -5.52 -67.44
C VAL A 63 -19.71 -4.55 -66.97
N ASN A 64 -19.96 -3.72 -65.95
CA ASN A 64 -18.99 -2.70 -65.52
C ASN A 64 -19.17 -2.30 -64.04
N GLN A 65 -18.38 -2.88 -63.15
CA GLN A 65 -18.58 -2.79 -61.69
C GLN A 65 -18.45 -1.36 -61.13
N ASP A 66 -17.58 -0.52 -61.71
CA ASP A 66 -17.36 0.87 -61.29
C ASP A 66 -18.56 1.78 -61.62
N LEU A 67 -19.29 1.49 -62.70
CA LEU A 67 -20.54 2.20 -63.00
C LEU A 67 -21.65 1.74 -62.04
N MET A 68 -21.68 0.44 -61.69
CA MET A 68 -22.66 -0.10 -60.74
C MET A 68 -22.48 0.49 -59.33
N SER A 69 -21.24 0.67 -58.85
CA SER A 69 -20.98 1.32 -57.56
C SER A 69 -21.44 2.79 -57.57
N CYS A 70 -21.22 3.51 -58.67
CA CYS A 70 -21.67 4.90 -58.82
C CYS A 70 -23.20 5.03 -58.94
N VAL A 71 -23.90 4.09 -59.61
CA VAL A 71 -25.38 4.05 -59.63
C VAL A 71 -25.94 3.78 -58.23
N LEU A 72 -25.39 2.80 -57.51
CA LEU A 72 -25.79 2.51 -56.13
C LEU A 72 -25.56 3.71 -55.21
N ASP A 73 -24.45 4.44 -55.36
CA ASP A 73 -24.18 5.63 -54.55
C ASP A 73 -25.19 6.76 -54.83
N CYS A 74 -25.68 6.90 -56.07
CA CYS A 74 -26.78 7.81 -56.37
C CYS A 74 -28.10 7.36 -55.73
N ILE A 75 -28.41 6.06 -55.75
CA ILE A 75 -29.57 5.49 -55.04
C ILE A 75 -29.45 5.77 -53.53
N ARG A 76 -28.27 5.57 -52.93
CA ARG A 76 -27.96 5.88 -51.52
C ARG A 76 -28.20 7.36 -51.17
N ILE A 77 -27.79 8.28 -52.03
CA ILE A 77 -27.96 9.72 -51.83
C ILE A 77 -29.44 10.12 -51.91
N VAL A 78 -30.23 9.47 -52.76
CA VAL A 78 -31.70 9.67 -52.79
C VAL A 78 -32.35 9.12 -51.51
N MET A 79 -31.94 7.93 -51.07
CA MET A 79 -32.45 7.28 -49.84
C MET A 79 -32.19 8.13 -48.59
N SER A 80 -30.97 8.65 -48.42
CA SER A 80 -30.57 9.39 -47.21
C SER A 80 -31.35 10.68 -46.95
N LYS A 81 -32.07 11.20 -47.96
CA LYS A 81 -32.87 12.43 -47.88
C LYS A 81 -34.38 12.19 -47.80
N LEU A 82 -34.84 10.95 -47.97
CA LEU A 82 -36.25 10.55 -47.92
C LEU A 82 -36.56 9.72 -46.67
N TYR A 83 -37.84 9.47 -46.41
CA TYR A 83 -38.28 8.43 -45.49
C TYR A 83 -39.10 7.42 -46.31
N ILE A 84 -38.88 6.12 -46.09
CA ILE A 84 -39.62 5.04 -46.74
C ILE A 84 -40.89 4.78 -45.92
N ASP A 85 -42.04 4.95 -46.56
CA ASP A 85 -43.37 4.77 -45.95
C ASP A 85 -44.05 3.44 -46.38
N ASP A 86 -43.46 2.68 -47.31
CA ASP A 86 -43.99 1.38 -47.81
C ASP A 86 -42.97 0.24 -47.65
N VAL A 87 -43.44 -0.85 -47.04
CA VAL A 87 -42.71 -2.10 -46.83
C VAL A 87 -42.37 -2.79 -48.16
N GLN A 88 -43.19 -2.65 -49.20
CA GLN A 88 -42.91 -3.23 -50.52
C GLN A 88 -41.77 -2.49 -51.21
N GLU A 89 -41.70 -1.16 -51.09
CA GLU A 89 -40.57 -0.37 -51.57
C GLU A 89 -39.27 -0.79 -50.84
N LEU A 90 -39.29 -0.90 -49.51
CA LEU A 90 -38.14 -1.39 -48.74
C LEU A 90 -37.70 -2.80 -49.16
N ARG A 91 -38.64 -3.76 -49.23
CA ARG A 91 -38.34 -5.15 -49.62
C ARG A 91 -37.76 -5.24 -51.04
N THR A 92 -38.33 -4.51 -52.00
CA THR A 92 -37.84 -4.52 -53.38
C THR A 92 -36.44 -3.92 -53.48
N LEU A 93 -36.19 -2.76 -52.87
CA LEU A 93 -34.87 -2.12 -52.83
C LEU A 93 -33.81 -3.03 -52.21
N LEU A 94 -34.10 -3.66 -51.06
CA LEU A 94 -33.19 -4.60 -50.42
C LEU A 94 -32.91 -5.84 -51.28
N VAL A 95 -33.91 -6.40 -51.96
CA VAL A 95 -33.72 -7.50 -52.92
C VAL A 95 -32.86 -7.06 -54.11
N ILE A 96 -33.09 -5.87 -54.67
CA ILE A 96 -32.32 -5.34 -55.80
C ILE A 96 -30.84 -5.15 -55.43
N VAL A 97 -30.56 -4.57 -54.27
CA VAL A 97 -29.18 -4.40 -53.78
C VAL A 97 -28.55 -5.76 -53.45
N LEU A 98 -29.29 -6.69 -52.84
CA LEU A 98 -28.77 -8.02 -52.53
C LEU A 98 -28.48 -8.86 -53.79
N LYS A 99 -29.27 -8.73 -54.87
CA LYS A 99 -28.96 -9.31 -56.20
C LYS A 99 -27.61 -8.84 -56.77
N GLN A 100 -27.08 -7.70 -56.33
CA GLN A 100 -25.74 -7.24 -56.77
C GLN A 100 -24.63 -8.05 -56.11
N ILE A 101 -24.84 -8.41 -54.85
CA ILE A 101 -23.89 -9.11 -53.99
C ILE A 101 -23.96 -10.64 -54.19
N ARG A 102 -25.18 -11.19 -54.30
CA ARG A 102 -25.46 -12.63 -54.38
C ARG A 102 -26.09 -13.01 -55.71
N GLU A 103 -25.77 -14.21 -56.17
CA GLU A 103 -26.55 -14.86 -57.23
C GLU A 103 -27.95 -15.22 -56.73
N SER A 104 -28.95 -15.08 -57.61
CA SER A 104 -30.35 -15.37 -57.32
C SER A 104 -30.52 -16.84 -56.90
N GLY A 105 -30.76 -17.06 -55.60
CA GLY A 105 -30.94 -18.38 -54.99
C GLY A 105 -29.65 -19.06 -54.48
N ALA A 106 -28.48 -18.43 -54.56
CA ALA A 106 -27.22 -19.02 -54.11
C ALA A 106 -26.80 -18.55 -52.70
N THR A 107 -26.28 -19.47 -51.89
CA THR A 107 -25.75 -19.17 -50.54
C THR A 107 -24.34 -18.57 -50.57
N LYS A 108 -23.70 -18.44 -51.73
CA LYS A 108 -22.38 -17.79 -51.90
C LYS A 108 -22.53 -16.37 -52.46
N VAL A 109 -21.69 -15.46 -51.99
CA VAL A 109 -21.42 -14.16 -52.65
C VAL A 109 -20.82 -14.40 -54.05
N ARG A 110 -21.13 -13.53 -55.02
CA ARG A 110 -20.58 -13.61 -56.39
C ARG A 110 -19.03 -13.56 -56.36
N PRO A 111 -18.32 -14.45 -57.07
CA PRO A 111 -16.87 -14.37 -57.18
C PRO A 111 -16.46 -13.09 -57.93
N ASN A 112 -15.29 -12.53 -57.58
CA ASN A 112 -14.66 -11.37 -58.24
C ASN A 112 -15.46 -10.05 -58.19
N LEU A 113 -16.15 -9.76 -57.08
CA LEU A 113 -16.70 -8.43 -56.78
C LEU A 113 -15.64 -7.46 -56.24
N SER A 114 -15.59 -6.24 -56.78
CA SER A 114 -14.83 -5.09 -56.25
C SER A 114 -15.23 -4.75 -54.81
N GLU A 115 -14.24 -4.43 -53.98
CA GLU A 115 -14.44 -4.00 -52.58
C GLU A 115 -15.27 -2.71 -52.48
N GLU A 116 -15.19 -1.83 -53.49
CA GLU A 116 -16.00 -0.60 -53.54
C GLU A 116 -17.48 -0.91 -53.81
N LEU A 117 -17.76 -1.88 -54.69
CA LEU A 117 -19.14 -2.30 -54.98
C LEU A 117 -19.78 -2.95 -53.74
N LYS A 118 -19.02 -3.77 -53.00
CA LYS A 118 -19.45 -4.31 -51.69
C LYS A 118 -19.73 -3.19 -50.69
N LEU A 119 -18.82 -2.20 -50.57
CA LEU A 119 -18.95 -1.08 -49.64
C LEU A 119 -20.24 -0.29 -49.89
N VAL A 120 -20.46 0.15 -51.13
CA VAL A 120 -21.66 0.95 -51.45
C VAL A 120 -22.92 0.12 -51.27
N SER A 121 -22.92 -1.17 -51.65
CA SER A 121 -24.09 -2.05 -51.44
C SER A 121 -24.46 -2.19 -49.96
N VAL A 122 -23.46 -2.37 -49.07
CA VAL A 122 -23.66 -2.41 -47.62
C VAL A 122 -24.19 -1.08 -47.10
N GLN A 123 -23.65 0.05 -47.56
CA GLN A 123 -24.13 1.37 -47.18
C GLN A 123 -25.55 1.66 -47.68
N CYS A 124 -25.94 1.17 -48.87
CA CYS A 124 -27.32 1.24 -49.36
C CYS A 124 -28.30 0.46 -48.48
N ILE A 125 -27.94 -0.76 -48.07
CA ILE A 125 -28.76 -1.59 -47.17
C ILE A 125 -28.93 -0.89 -45.81
N GLY A 126 -27.83 -0.36 -45.25
CA GLY A 126 -27.86 0.39 -44.00
C GLY A 126 -28.75 1.63 -44.08
N GLU A 127 -28.59 2.45 -45.12
CA GLU A 127 -29.36 3.68 -45.30
C GLU A 127 -30.85 3.39 -45.53
N ALA A 128 -31.21 2.38 -46.33
CA ALA A 128 -32.61 2.01 -46.57
C ALA A 128 -33.33 1.61 -45.26
N LEU A 129 -32.68 0.81 -44.41
CA LEU A 129 -33.24 0.44 -43.11
C LEU A 129 -33.31 1.64 -42.14
N ARG A 130 -32.24 2.43 -42.05
CA ARG A 130 -32.12 3.63 -41.19
C ARG A 130 -33.12 4.75 -41.55
N ARG A 131 -33.55 4.80 -42.80
CA ARG A 131 -34.50 5.80 -43.34
C ARG A 131 -35.92 5.26 -43.51
N SER A 132 -36.24 4.10 -42.96
CA SER A 132 -37.63 3.59 -42.88
C SER A 132 -38.37 4.15 -41.66
N SER A 133 -39.69 4.31 -41.72
CA SER A 133 -40.50 4.66 -40.55
C SER A 133 -40.66 3.47 -39.58
N SER A 134 -41.02 3.73 -38.31
CA SER A 134 -41.21 2.65 -37.32
C SER A 134 -42.29 1.65 -37.76
N ASP A 135 -43.44 2.15 -38.23
CA ASP A 135 -44.55 1.37 -38.77
C ASP A 135 -44.10 0.40 -39.89
N VAL A 136 -43.21 0.87 -40.78
CA VAL A 136 -42.64 0.05 -41.85
C VAL A 136 -41.68 -1.01 -41.30
N LEU A 137 -40.89 -0.67 -40.27
CA LEU A 137 -39.97 -1.62 -39.63
C LEU A 137 -40.74 -2.72 -38.86
N GLU A 138 -41.79 -2.41 -38.12
CA GLU A 138 -42.64 -3.41 -37.44
C GLU A 138 -43.20 -4.45 -38.43
N ILE A 139 -43.77 -4.01 -39.55
CA ILE A 139 -44.31 -4.91 -40.58
C ILE A 139 -43.16 -5.64 -41.31
N PHE A 140 -42.00 -5.01 -41.46
CA PHE A 140 -40.82 -5.62 -42.09
C PHE A 140 -40.21 -6.73 -41.23
N TYR A 141 -40.11 -6.58 -39.90
CA TYR A 141 -39.55 -7.60 -38.99
C TYR A 141 -40.54 -8.75 -38.69
N THR A 142 -41.08 -9.32 -39.76
CA THR A 142 -41.98 -10.49 -39.77
C THR A 142 -41.30 -11.72 -40.39
N SER A 143 -41.93 -12.89 -40.24
CA SER A 143 -41.40 -14.18 -40.74
C SER A 143 -41.16 -14.22 -42.26
N GLU A 144 -41.88 -13.39 -43.02
CA GLU A 144 -41.73 -13.22 -44.47
C GLU A 144 -40.35 -12.65 -44.84
N SER A 145 -39.91 -11.58 -44.17
CA SER A 145 -38.63 -10.92 -44.47
C SER A 145 -37.41 -11.65 -43.91
N ALA A 146 -37.61 -12.63 -43.01
CA ALA A 146 -36.52 -13.30 -42.32
C ALA A 146 -35.55 -14.07 -43.26
N VAL A 147 -36.00 -14.52 -44.44
CA VAL A 147 -35.10 -15.11 -45.45
C VAL A 147 -34.19 -14.06 -46.08
N LEU A 148 -34.74 -12.89 -46.41
CA LEU A 148 -33.99 -11.75 -46.95
C LEU A 148 -32.98 -11.23 -45.92
N LEU A 149 -33.42 -11.02 -44.68
CA LEU A 149 -32.55 -10.66 -43.54
C LEU A 149 -31.43 -11.68 -43.34
N GLY A 150 -31.72 -12.98 -43.37
CA GLY A 150 -30.72 -14.04 -43.27
C GLY A 150 -29.65 -13.98 -44.37
N GLN A 151 -30.05 -13.68 -45.61
CA GLN A 151 -29.11 -13.52 -46.73
C GLN A 151 -28.25 -12.25 -46.59
N ILE A 152 -28.82 -11.14 -46.10
CA ILE A 152 -28.07 -9.91 -45.81
C ILE A 152 -27.04 -10.20 -44.71
N LEU A 153 -27.48 -10.75 -43.57
CA LEU A 153 -26.65 -11.06 -42.41
C LEU A 153 -25.50 -12.00 -42.76
N LEU A 154 -25.74 -13.06 -43.53
CA LEU A 154 -24.69 -13.98 -43.98
C LEU A 154 -23.63 -13.25 -44.83
N SER A 155 -24.03 -12.26 -45.64
CA SER A 155 -23.11 -11.46 -46.45
C SER A 155 -22.24 -10.55 -45.60
N LEU A 156 -22.84 -9.84 -44.63
CA LEU A 156 -22.10 -8.99 -43.69
C LEU A 156 -21.11 -9.82 -42.86
N VAL A 157 -21.54 -11.00 -42.40
CA VAL A 157 -20.71 -12.00 -41.73
C VAL A 157 -19.51 -12.45 -42.61
N GLU A 158 -19.76 -12.76 -43.88
CA GLU A 158 -18.71 -13.14 -44.83
C GLU A 158 -17.73 -11.98 -45.11
N PHE A 159 -18.21 -10.73 -45.13
CA PHE A 159 -17.35 -9.55 -45.32
C PHE A 159 -16.51 -9.22 -44.09
N ILE A 160 -17.05 -9.33 -42.88
CA ILE A 160 -16.31 -9.10 -41.64
C ILE A 160 -15.26 -10.21 -41.42
N GLU A 161 -15.50 -11.44 -41.89
CA GLU A 161 -14.58 -12.56 -41.71
C GLU A 161 -13.44 -12.64 -42.75
N ASN A 162 -13.69 -12.25 -44.02
CA ASN A 162 -12.77 -12.54 -45.13
C ASN A 162 -12.15 -11.31 -45.83
N GLU A 163 -12.71 -10.11 -45.68
CA GLU A 163 -12.27 -8.93 -46.46
C GLU A 163 -11.21 -8.12 -45.70
N ASN A 164 -10.19 -7.63 -46.42
CA ASN A 164 -9.09 -6.85 -45.82
C ASN A 164 -9.39 -5.34 -45.77
N TYR A 165 -10.37 -4.86 -46.55
CA TYR A 165 -10.67 -3.44 -46.65
C TYR A 165 -11.38 -2.90 -45.40
N ARG A 166 -10.61 -2.23 -44.53
CA ARG A 166 -11.07 -1.71 -43.23
C ARG A 166 -12.38 -0.91 -43.30
N LYS A 167 -12.59 -0.09 -44.35
CA LYS A 167 -13.84 0.70 -44.50
C LYS A 167 -15.05 -0.19 -44.75
N LEU A 168 -14.92 -1.24 -45.57
CA LEU A 168 -15.97 -2.24 -45.80
C LEU A 168 -16.28 -3.00 -44.51
N VAL A 169 -15.28 -3.41 -43.74
CA VAL A 169 -15.50 -4.11 -42.46
C VAL A 169 -16.21 -3.20 -41.45
N ILE A 170 -15.80 -1.93 -41.31
CA ILE A 170 -16.47 -0.97 -40.41
C ILE A 170 -17.91 -0.71 -40.85
N SER A 171 -18.16 -0.39 -42.12
CA SER A 171 -19.54 -0.20 -42.62
C SER A 171 -20.38 -1.49 -42.54
N SER A 172 -19.76 -2.68 -42.58
CA SER A 172 -20.47 -3.95 -42.35
C SER A 172 -20.85 -4.16 -40.89
N LEU A 173 -19.99 -3.75 -39.94
CA LEU A 173 -20.31 -3.73 -38.50
C LEU A 173 -21.40 -2.69 -38.17
N GLU A 174 -21.36 -1.53 -38.81
CA GLU A 174 -22.41 -0.51 -38.71
C GLU A 174 -23.74 -1.04 -39.26
N CYS A 175 -23.73 -1.61 -40.48
CA CYS A 175 -24.91 -2.22 -41.08
C CYS A 175 -25.46 -3.40 -40.25
N LEU A 176 -24.59 -4.16 -39.58
CA LEU A 176 -25.00 -5.20 -38.64
C LEU A 176 -25.76 -4.59 -37.45
N MET A 177 -25.23 -3.52 -36.83
CA MET A 177 -25.93 -2.80 -35.76
C MET A 177 -27.26 -2.19 -36.23
N ILE A 178 -27.36 -1.75 -37.49
CA ILE A 178 -28.62 -1.26 -38.09
C ILE A 178 -29.67 -2.38 -38.17
N ILE A 179 -29.30 -3.57 -38.66
CA ILE A 179 -30.23 -4.72 -38.79
C ILE A 179 -30.72 -5.25 -37.43
N PHE A 180 -29.92 -5.14 -36.37
CA PHE A 180 -30.37 -5.48 -35.02
C PHE A 180 -31.12 -4.34 -34.30
N TYR A 181 -31.35 -3.20 -34.97
CA TYR A 181 -31.97 -2.01 -34.39
C TYR A 181 -31.22 -1.49 -33.14
N VAL A 182 -29.89 -1.40 -33.23
CA VAL A 182 -29.00 -0.93 -32.15
C VAL A 182 -27.96 0.10 -32.63
N HIS A 183 -28.22 0.76 -33.75
CA HIS A 183 -27.42 1.89 -34.22
C HIS A 183 -27.59 3.11 -33.30
N ASP A 184 -26.68 4.09 -33.35
CA ASP A 184 -26.69 5.24 -32.41
C ASP A 184 -27.92 6.15 -32.51
N GLU A 185 -28.65 6.13 -33.65
CA GLU A 185 -29.92 6.86 -33.84
C GLU A 185 -31.17 6.03 -33.51
N ALA A 186 -31.04 4.86 -32.85
CA ALA A 186 -32.17 3.97 -32.59
C ALA A 186 -32.97 4.43 -31.37
N GLU A 187 -34.29 4.30 -31.41
CA GLU A 187 -35.14 4.61 -30.27
C GLU A 187 -35.14 3.43 -29.28
N PHE A 188 -34.26 3.49 -28.29
CA PHE A 188 -34.05 2.42 -27.30
C PHE A 188 -35.25 2.14 -26.37
N THR A 189 -36.25 3.03 -26.38
CA THR A 189 -37.49 2.97 -25.61
C THR A 189 -38.56 2.05 -26.22
N ASP A 190 -38.48 1.73 -27.52
CA ASP A 190 -39.41 0.79 -28.15
C ASP A 190 -39.04 -0.66 -27.83
N VAL A 191 -39.66 -1.19 -26.78
CA VAL A 191 -39.49 -2.58 -26.32
C VAL A 191 -40.19 -3.57 -27.26
N VAL A 192 -41.22 -3.16 -28.00
CA VAL A 192 -42.02 -4.06 -28.85
C VAL A 192 -41.27 -4.38 -30.14
N LEU A 193 -40.84 -3.36 -30.88
CA LEU A 193 -40.06 -3.53 -32.10
C LEU A 193 -38.74 -4.27 -31.81
N ARG A 194 -38.04 -3.93 -30.73
CA ARG A 194 -36.79 -4.60 -30.33
C ARG A 194 -36.99 -6.09 -30.05
N ASN A 195 -38.12 -6.48 -29.43
CA ASN A 195 -38.46 -7.88 -29.25
C ASN A 195 -38.84 -8.61 -30.56
N GLN A 196 -39.50 -7.94 -31.51
CA GLN A 196 -39.78 -8.49 -32.84
C GLN A 196 -38.49 -8.73 -33.65
N VAL A 197 -37.56 -7.76 -33.62
CA VAL A 197 -36.22 -7.88 -34.21
C VAL A 197 -35.46 -9.06 -33.60
N ALA A 198 -35.46 -9.19 -32.27
CA ALA A 198 -34.84 -10.33 -31.59
C ALA A 198 -35.46 -11.67 -32.02
N ASN A 199 -36.81 -11.77 -32.06
CA ASN A 199 -37.53 -12.97 -32.46
C ASN A 199 -37.30 -13.39 -33.92
N THR A 200 -37.03 -12.44 -34.83
CA THR A 200 -36.74 -12.76 -36.24
C THR A 200 -35.29 -13.12 -36.51
N VAL A 201 -34.33 -12.58 -35.73
CA VAL A 201 -32.90 -12.67 -36.04
C VAL A 201 -32.10 -13.64 -35.14
N PHE A 202 -32.61 -14.05 -33.97
CA PHE A 202 -31.85 -14.84 -32.97
C PHE A 202 -31.13 -16.08 -33.51
N ILE A 203 -31.67 -16.75 -34.54
CA ILE A 203 -31.10 -17.97 -35.13
C ILE A 203 -29.66 -17.76 -35.66
N TYR A 204 -29.31 -16.54 -36.11
CA TYR A 204 -28.01 -16.25 -36.72
C TYR A 204 -26.89 -15.96 -35.70
N ILE A 205 -27.23 -15.88 -34.41
CA ILE A 205 -26.36 -15.33 -33.37
C ILE A 205 -25.08 -16.11 -33.06
N PRO A 206 -25.08 -17.46 -33.01
CA PRO A 206 -23.85 -18.21 -32.73
C PRO A 206 -22.71 -17.88 -33.69
N LYS A 207 -23.01 -17.68 -34.99
CA LYS A 207 -22.02 -17.33 -36.02
C LYS A 207 -21.59 -15.86 -35.92
N ILE A 208 -22.53 -14.95 -35.67
CA ILE A 208 -22.27 -13.51 -35.51
C ILE A 208 -21.36 -13.26 -34.31
N VAL A 209 -21.71 -13.79 -33.14
CA VAL A 209 -20.93 -13.68 -31.90
C VAL A 209 -19.51 -14.22 -32.10
N THR A 210 -19.37 -15.41 -32.69
CA THR A 210 -18.06 -16.02 -32.99
C THR A 210 -17.17 -15.08 -33.82
N ILE A 211 -17.73 -14.42 -34.84
CA ILE A 211 -16.99 -13.50 -35.70
C ILE A 211 -16.64 -12.21 -34.97
N LEU A 212 -17.60 -11.58 -34.28
CA LEU A 212 -17.35 -10.33 -33.55
C LEU A 212 -16.23 -10.48 -32.51
N ILE A 213 -16.17 -11.63 -31.82
CA ILE A 213 -15.06 -11.95 -30.90
C ILE A 213 -13.75 -12.18 -31.63
N LYS A 214 -13.76 -12.94 -32.73
CA LYS A 214 -12.57 -13.18 -33.57
C LYS A 214 -12.00 -11.85 -34.07
N THR A 215 -12.87 -10.92 -34.46
CA THR A 215 -12.52 -9.57 -34.94
C THR A 215 -12.01 -8.67 -33.82
N SER A 216 -12.57 -8.74 -32.61
CA SER A 216 -12.10 -7.94 -31.46
C SER A 216 -10.78 -8.45 -30.86
N LEU A 217 -10.55 -9.77 -30.85
CA LEU A 217 -9.32 -10.42 -30.36
C LEU A 217 -8.17 -10.49 -31.39
N ALA A 218 -8.40 -10.05 -32.64
CA ALA A 218 -7.37 -10.11 -33.68
C ALA A 218 -6.18 -9.16 -33.41
N ASP A 219 -5.07 -9.33 -34.13
CA ASP A 219 -3.84 -8.54 -33.94
C ASP A 219 -4.08 -7.01 -33.96
N GLU A 220 -3.27 -6.27 -33.18
CA GLU A 220 -3.32 -4.81 -33.08
C GLU A 220 -3.24 -4.07 -34.43
N LYS A 221 -2.59 -4.71 -35.43
CA LYS A 221 -2.45 -4.23 -36.81
C LYS A 221 -3.78 -3.92 -37.51
N LEU A 222 -4.90 -4.46 -37.04
CA LEU A 222 -6.23 -4.19 -37.61
C LEU A 222 -6.79 -2.81 -37.23
N GLY A 223 -6.24 -2.18 -36.19
CA GLY A 223 -6.58 -0.81 -35.77
C GLY A 223 -7.62 -0.75 -34.66
N GLU A 224 -7.41 0.19 -33.74
CA GLU A 224 -8.23 0.40 -32.53
C GLU A 224 -9.73 0.58 -32.83
N THR A 225 -10.06 1.37 -33.85
CA THR A 225 -11.45 1.71 -34.20
C THR A 225 -12.26 0.46 -34.53
N LEU A 226 -11.73 -0.41 -35.39
CA LEU A 226 -12.37 -1.65 -35.82
C LEU A 226 -12.65 -2.60 -34.64
N LYS A 227 -11.69 -2.76 -33.72
CA LYS A 227 -11.89 -3.52 -32.48
C LYS A 227 -12.98 -2.91 -31.60
N SER A 228 -12.94 -1.60 -31.38
CA SER A 228 -13.93 -0.89 -30.56
C SER A 228 -15.35 -1.01 -31.15
N THR A 229 -15.50 -0.90 -32.48
CA THR A 229 -16.80 -1.10 -33.17
C THR A 229 -17.30 -2.54 -33.08
N ALA A 230 -16.41 -3.54 -33.11
CA ALA A 230 -16.79 -4.94 -32.96
C ALA A 230 -17.28 -5.26 -31.53
N ILE A 231 -16.63 -4.69 -30.50
CA ILE A 231 -17.05 -4.82 -29.09
C ILE A 231 -18.39 -4.09 -28.87
N LYS A 232 -18.53 -2.86 -29.38
CA LYS A 232 -19.78 -2.08 -29.34
C LYS A 232 -20.93 -2.85 -29.99
N ALA A 233 -20.71 -3.44 -31.16
CA ALA A 233 -21.71 -4.27 -31.85
C ALA A 233 -22.04 -5.54 -31.04
N LEU A 234 -21.03 -6.25 -30.51
CA LEU A 234 -21.23 -7.46 -29.72
C LEU A 234 -22.13 -7.22 -28.50
N GLY A 235 -21.81 -6.21 -27.68
CA GLY A 235 -22.58 -5.90 -26.48
C GLY A 235 -24.01 -5.45 -26.78
N ARG A 236 -24.18 -4.62 -27.80
CA ARG A 236 -25.49 -4.10 -28.22
C ARG A 236 -26.40 -5.16 -28.82
N ILE A 237 -25.86 -6.03 -29.68
CA ILE A 237 -26.60 -7.13 -30.28
C ILE A 237 -27.03 -8.12 -29.20
N LEU A 238 -26.10 -8.56 -28.34
CA LEU A 238 -26.42 -9.42 -27.20
C LEU A 238 -27.47 -8.78 -26.27
N CYS A 239 -27.39 -7.47 -26.04
CA CYS A 239 -28.39 -6.76 -25.25
C CYS A 239 -29.82 -6.93 -25.80
N VAL A 240 -30.06 -6.67 -27.09
CA VAL A 240 -31.42 -6.78 -27.68
C VAL A 240 -31.99 -8.21 -27.59
N ILE A 241 -31.14 -9.23 -27.71
CA ILE A 241 -31.59 -10.62 -27.75
C ILE A 241 -31.91 -11.18 -26.37
N PHE A 242 -31.12 -10.80 -25.37
CA PHE A 242 -31.24 -11.26 -23.99
C PHE A 242 -31.94 -10.25 -23.06
N GLU A 243 -32.41 -9.11 -23.58
CA GLU A 243 -33.25 -8.16 -22.84
C GLU A 243 -34.48 -8.88 -22.26
N LYS A 244 -34.94 -8.44 -21.09
CA LYS A 244 -36.14 -8.99 -20.47
C LYS A 244 -37.36 -8.66 -21.35
N SER A 245 -37.86 -9.66 -22.08
CA SER A 245 -39.20 -9.62 -22.66
C SER A 245 -40.22 -9.81 -21.53
N ASP A 246 -41.17 -8.89 -21.38
CA ASP A 246 -42.32 -9.14 -20.51
C ASP A 246 -43.17 -10.29 -21.10
N ASP A 247 -43.75 -11.11 -20.21
CA ASP A 247 -44.32 -12.42 -20.54
C ASP A 247 -45.47 -12.35 -21.56
N VAL A 248 -45.15 -12.53 -22.84
CA VAL A 248 -46.12 -12.78 -23.90
C VAL A 248 -45.64 -13.95 -24.78
N LEU A 249 -46.37 -15.06 -24.71
CA LEU A 249 -46.19 -16.33 -25.45
C LEU A 249 -45.10 -17.30 -24.92
N ILE A 250 -45.25 -17.76 -23.68
CA ILE A 250 -44.73 -19.07 -23.24
C ILE A 250 -45.86 -20.11 -23.27
N GLU A 251 -46.17 -20.64 -24.44
CA GLU A 251 -46.82 -21.95 -24.57
C GLU A 251 -46.25 -22.69 -25.78
N HIS A 252 -45.37 -23.67 -25.53
CA HIS A 252 -45.34 -25.00 -26.18
C HIS A 252 -44.22 -25.85 -25.56
N ASN A 253 -44.60 -26.91 -24.84
CA ASN A 253 -43.68 -27.88 -24.24
C ASN A 253 -43.26 -28.93 -25.28
N TYR A 254 -41.96 -29.16 -25.49
CA TYR A 254 -41.47 -30.35 -26.23
C TYR A 254 -40.18 -30.98 -25.67
N ASP A 255 -39.84 -32.15 -26.22
CA ASP A 255 -39.36 -33.30 -25.45
C ASP A 255 -37.83 -33.40 -25.28
N LYS A 256 -37.43 -33.74 -24.05
CA LYS A 256 -36.07 -33.78 -23.49
C LYS A 256 -35.12 -34.79 -24.17
N LYS A 257 -35.65 -35.61 -25.10
CA LYS A 257 -34.94 -36.72 -25.76
C LYS A 257 -34.38 -36.36 -27.14
N GLU A 258 -35.06 -35.54 -27.94
CA GLU A 258 -34.57 -35.20 -29.28
C GLU A 258 -33.32 -34.30 -29.22
N PHE A 259 -33.30 -33.31 -28.34
CA PHE A 259 -32.17 -32.38 -28.20
C PHE A 259 -30.86 -33.08 -27.82
N LYS A 260 -30.91 -34.03 -26.87
CA LYS A 260 -29.76 -34.89 -26.52
C LYS A 260 -29.24 -35.73 -27.69
N SER A 261 -30.11 -36.13 -28.62
CA SER A 261 -29.69 -36.90 -29.80
C SER A 261 -28.93 -36.05 -30.83
N LEU A 262 -29.24 -34.75 -30.91
CA LEU A 262 -28.61 -33.80 -31.84
C LEU A 262 -27.24 -33.32 -31.34
N ILE A 263 -27.12 -32.97 -30.05
CA ILE A 263 -25.82 -32.62 -29.46
C ILE A 263 -24.82 -33.77 -29.55
N ASN A 264 -25.24 -35.01 -29.23
CA ASN A 264 -24.34 -36.16 -29.30
C ASN A 264 -23.89 -36.49 -30.73
N LYS A 265 -24.71 -36.22 -31.75
CA LYS A 265 -24.28 -36.31 -33.17
C LYS A 265 -23.30 -35.23 -33.58
N ALA A 266 -23.39 -34.03 -33.02
CA ALA A 266 -22.43 -32.94 -33.28
C ALA A 266 -21.08 -33.18 -32.57
N LEU A 267 -21.08 -33.80 -31.39
CA LEU A 267 -19.89 -34.02 -30.57
C LEU A 267 -19.05 -35.25 -30.97
N GLN A 268 -19.60 -36.22 -31.71
CA GLN A 268 -18.86 -37.41 -32.15
C GLN A 268 -17.91 -37.20 -33.35
N GLN A 269 -17.77 -35.96 -33.85
CA GLN A 269 -16.70 -35.60 -34.80
C GLN A 269 -15.55 -34.81 -34.12
N LYS A 270 -14.87 -35.41 -33.12
CA LYS A 270 -13.45 -35.12 -32.79
C LYS A 270 -12.82 -36.04 -31.71
N SER A 271 -12.55 -37.27 -32.11
CA SER A 271 -11.41 -38.10 -31.66
C SER A 271 -11.28 -39.18 -32.73
N GLU A 272 -10.21 -39.32 -33.50
CA GLU A 272 -8.79 -39.20 -33.14
C GLU A 272 -7.96 -38.37 -34.13
N SER A 273 -6.68 -38.19 -33.79
CA SER A 273 -5.68 -37.47 -34.58
C SER A 273 -5.14 -38.27 -35.77
N HIS A 274 -5.04 -37.66 -36.96
CA HIS A 274 -3.77 -37.52 -37.70
C HIS A 274 -3.92 -36.57 -38.92
N LYS A 275 -2.85 -36.46 -39.73
CA LYS A 275 -2.57 -35.37 -40.69
C LYS A 275 -3.25 -35.54 -42.07
N SER A 276 -3.14 -34.46 -42.84
CA SER A 276 -3.27 -34.28 -44.31
C SER A 276 -4.68 -34.17 -44.92
N ASP A 277 -4.69 -33.47 -46.06
CA ASP A 277 -5.74 -33.42 -47.10
C ASP A 277 -7.05 -32.74 -46.65
N PHE A 278 -7.31 -31.46 -46.90
CA PHE A 278 -7.30 -30.72 -48.17
C PHE A 278 -8.07 -31.43 -49.30
N GLU A 279 -9.04 -30.69 -49.87
CA GLU A 279 -9.95 -31.05 -50.98
C GLU A 279 -11.16 -31.98 -50.75
N MET A 280 -12.29 -31.50 -51.30
CA MET A 280 -13.51 -32.21 -51.72
C MET A 280 -14.38 -32.96 -50.70
N ALA A 281 -15.42 -32.27 -50.22
CA ALA A 281 -16.73 -32.88 -49.96
C ALA A 281 -17.85 -32.05 -50.66
N SER A 282 -18.56 -32.70 -51.57
CA SER A 282 -19.41 -32.14 -52.63
C SER A 282 -20.56 -31.23 -52.20
N HIS A 283 -20.89 -30.27 -53.09
CA HIS A 283 -21.70 -29.08 -52.79
C HIS A 283 -23.23 -29.27 -52.68
N THR A 284 -23.77 -30.48 -52.89
CA THR A 284 -25.20 -30.64 -53.21
C THR A 284 -26.12 -30.94 -52.02
N LYS A 285 -25.63 -31.59 -50.94
CA LYS A 285 -26.48 -32.06 -49.81
C LYS A 285 -26.75 -31.03 -48.70
N ARG A 286 -26.27 -29.78 -48.84
CA ARG A 286 -26.36 -28.76 -47.76
C ARG A 286 -27.58 -27.85 -47.80
N ARG A 287 -28.32 -27.79 -48.93
CA ARG A 287 -29.51 -26.92 -49.07
C ARG A 287 -30.68 -27.40 -48.20
N GLU A 288 -31.17 -28.60 -48.47
CA GLU A 288 -32.34 -29.19 -47.80
C GLU A 288 -32.16 -29.28 -46.27
N GLY A 289 -30.95 -29.63 -45.81
CA GLY A 289 -30.65 -29.74 -44.38
C GLY A 289 -30.61 -28.41 -43.63
N ILE A 290 -30.35 -27.28 -44.29
CA ILE A 290 -30.37 -25.95 -43.66
C ILE A 290 -31.80 -25.39 -43.66
N GLU A 291 -32.57 -25.58 -44.74
CA GLU A 291 -33.98 -25.19 -44.79
C GLU A 291 -34.81 -25.98 -43.76
N GLN A 292 -34.65 -27.31 -43.69
CA GLN A 292 -35.32 -28.14 -42.68
C GLN A 292 -34.89 -27.82 -41.24
N LEU A 293 -33.64 -27.36 -41.03
CA LEU A 293 -33.17 -26.89 -39.72
C LEU A 293 -33.75 -25.51 -39.36
N LEU A 294 -33.85 -24.60 -40.34
CA LEU A 294 -34.48 -23.29 -40.18
C LEU A 294 -35.98 -23.43 -39.88
N GLU A 295 -36.69 -24.34 -40.54
CA GLU A 295 -38.10 -24.64 -40.25
C GLU A 295 -38.27 -25.21 -38.83
N LYS A 296 -37.46 -26.20 -38.44
CA LYS A 296 -37.50 -26.79 -37.09
C LYS A 296 -37.08 -25.84 -35.97
N MET A 297 -36.23 -24.85 -36.25
CA MET A 297 -35.82 -23.84 -35.26
C MET A 297 -36.82 -22.67 -35.21
N ARG A 298 -37.46 -22.32 -36.34
CA ARG A 298 -38.56 -21.33 -36.38
C ARG A 298 -39.77 -21.75 -35.54
N SER A 299 -40.05 -23.04 -35.42
CA SER A 299 -41.14 -23.56 -34.58
C SER A 299 -40.85 -23.57 -33.07
N ILE A 300 -39.62 -23.24 -32.64
CA ILE A 300 -39.20 -23.33 -31.23
C ILE A 300 -39.21 -21.95 -30.54
N GLY A 301 -38.80 -20.88 -31.23
CA GLY A 301 -38.76 -19.53 -30.66
C GLY A 301 -37.70 -19.33 -29.55
N ARG A 302 -37.69 -18.16 -28.91
CA ARG A 302 -36.81 -17.83 -27.77
C ARG A 302 -37.35 -18.42 -26.45
N THR A 303 -37.30 -19.75 -26.30
CA THR A 303 -37.72 -20.40 -25.05
C THR A 303 -36.72 -20.18 -23.91
N LYS A 304 -37.17 -20.36 -22.66
CA LYS A 304 -36.30 -20.34 -21.48
C LYS A 304 -35.12 -21.33 -21.58
N GLN A 305 -35.35 -22.53 -22.12
CA GLN A 305 -34.30 -23.53 -22.35
C GLN A 305 -33.25 -23.03 -23.37
N TRP A 306 -33.69 -22.36 -24.45
CA TRP A 306 -32.77 -21.77 -25.42
C TRP A 306 -31.90 -20.67 -24.80
N PHE A 307 -32.46 -19.84 -23.93
CA PHE A 307 -31.68 -18.83 -23.19
C PHE A 307 -30.63 -19.48 -22.28
N GLU A 308 -31.00 -20.49 -21.48
CA GLU A 308 -30.08 -21.22 -20.59
C GLU A 308 -28.92 -21.87 -21.37
N GLU A 309 -29.22 -22.58 -22.46
CA GLU A 309 -28.21 -23.26 -23.29
C GLU A 309 -27.28 -22.28 -24.03
N THR A 310 -27.84 -21.19 -24.56
CA THR A 310 -27.06 -20.17 -25.26
C THR A 310 -26.20 -19.37 -24.28
N SER A 311 -26.72 -19.06 -23.09
CA SER A 311 -25.96 -18.44 -22.00
C SER A 311 -24.75 -19.31 -21.62
N ARG A 312 -24.94 -20.63 -21.47
CA ARG A 312 -23.85 -21.58 -21.20
C ARG A 312 -22.76 -21.58 -22.28
N ALA A 313 -23.17 -21.51 -23.55
CA ALA A 313 -22.23 -21.39 -24.68
C ALA A 313 -21.47 -20.05 -24.68
N LEU A 314 -22.10 -18.96 -24.22
CA LEU A 314 -21.46 -17.64 -24.08
C LEU A 314 -20.44 -17.57 -22.93
N ARG A 315 -20.39 -18.52 -22.00
CA ARG A 315 -19.36 -18.49 -20.93
C ARG A 315 -17.95 -18.49 -21.48
N ALA A 316 -17.66 -19.35 -22.45
CA ALA A 316 -16.37 -19.40 -23.13
C ALA A 316 -16.06 -18.13 -23.95
N VAL A 317 -17.07 -17.34 -24.31
CA VAL A 317 -16.93 -16.02 -24.95
C VAL A 317 -16.45 -14.99 -23.94
N TYR A 318 -17.16 -14.84 -22.81
CA TYR A 318 -16.82 -13.83 -21.81
C TYR A 318 -15.46 -14.10 -21.16
N THR A 319 -15.11 -15.36 -20.90
CA THR A 319 -13.76 -15.72 -20.41
C THR A 319 -12.66 -15.23 -21.34
N ARG A 320 -12.81 -15.35 -22.67
CA ARG A 320 -11.82 -14.82 -23.63
C ARG A 320 -11.85 -13.30 -23.72
N ALA A 321 -13.02 -12.69 -23.57
CA ALA A 321 -13.18 -11.23 -23.64
C ALA A 321 -12.60 -10.50 -22.42
N SER A 322 -12.38 -11.19 -21.28
CA SER A 322 -11.76 -10.62 -20.08
C SER A 322 -10.42 -9.90 -20.32
N VAL A 323 -9.65 -10.32 -21.33
CA VAL A 323 -8.39 -9.70 -21.75
C VAL A 323 -8.56 -8.21 -22.10
N PHE A 324 -9.75 -7.77 -22.51
CA PHE A 324 -10.02 -6.37 -22.80
C PHE A 324 -9.99 -5.47 -21.56
N ARG A 325 -10.13 -6.00 -20.33
CA ARG A 325 -9.98 -5.25 -19.06
C ARG A 325 -8.62 -4.53 -18.99
N SER A 326 -7.55 -5.19 -19.42
CA SER A 326 -6.16 -4.71 -19.28
C SER A 326 -5.55 -4.25 -20.61
N HIS A 327 -6.37 -3.85 -21.58
CA HIS A 327 -5.89 -3.42 -22.90
C HIS A 327 -5.44 -1.94 -22.87
N ASP A 328 -4.29 -1.63 -23.44
CA ASP A 328 -3.68 -0.28 -23.37
C ASP A 328 -4.62 0.85 -23.85
N SER A 329 -5.26 0.65 -25.00
CA SER A 329 -6.34 1.52 -25.52
C SER A 329 -7.48 1.76 -24.52
N VAL A 330 -7.64 3.03 -24.12
CA VAL A 330 -8.78 3.53 -23.34
C VAL A 330 -10.11 3.34 -24.10
N ARG A 331 -10.13 3.45 -25.44
CA ARG A 331 -11.37 3.24 -26.22
C ARG A 331 -11.86 1.80 -26.12
N ILE A 332 -10.97 0.83 -26.24
CA ILE A 332 -11.32 -0.60 -26.15
C ILE A 332 -11.83 -0.93 -24.75
N ARG A 333 -11.16 -0.45 -23.69
CA ARG A 333 -11.64 -0.56 -22.30
C ARG A 333 -13.00 0.12 -22.11
N THR A 334 -13.22 1.31 -22.69
CA THR A 334 -14.49 2.03 -22.58
C THR A 334 -15.67 1.27 -23.22
N GLU A 335 -15.52 0.75 -24.43
CA GLU A 335 -16.60 -0.03 -25.07
C GLU A 335 -16.81 -1.39 -24.39
N TYR A 336 -15.76 -2.02 -23.87
CA TYR A 336 -15.88 -3.26 -23.09
C TYR A 336 -16.61 -3.05 -21.75
N ALA A 337 -16.23 -2.02 -20.99
CA ALA A 337 -16.92 -1.63 -19.76
C ALA A 337 -18.39 -1.29 -20.03
N ARG A 338 -18.69 -0.54 -21.09
CA ARG A 338 -20.06 -0.21 -21.49
C ARG A 338 -20.87 -1.46 -21.84
N MET A 339 -20.29 -2.40 -22.59
CA MET A 339 -20.92 -3.69 -22.87
C MET A 339 -21.28 -4.43 -21.58
N CYS A 340 -20.34 -4.58 -20.64
CA CYS A 340 -20.60 -5.28 -19.39
C CYS A 340 -21.70 -4.60 -18.56
N CYS A 341 -21.66 -3.26 -18.42
CA CYS A 341 -22.69 -2.50 -17.71
C CYS A 341 -24.08 -2.67 -18.34
N THR A 342 -24.20 -2.47 -19.66
CA THR A 342 -25.50 -2.58 -20.37
C THR A 342 -26.10 -3.99 -20.27
N LEU A 343 -25.26 -5.04 -20.36
CA LEU A 343 -25.71 -6.43 -20.23
C LEU A 343 -26.16 -6.75 -18.80
N MET A 344 -25.48 -6.23 -17.77
CA MET A 344 -25.90 -6.41 -16.38
C MET A 344 -27.21 -5.68 -16.05
N GLU A 345 -27.40 -4.46 -16.58
CA GLU A 345 -28.61 -3.66 -16.34
C GLU A 345 -29.86 -4.27 -17.02
N ARG A 346 -29.72 -4.82 -18.23
CA ARG A 346 -30.87 -5.19 -19.08
C ARG A 346 -31.09 -6.70 -19.28
N CYS A 347 -30.06 -7.52 -19.08
CA CYS A 347 -30.07 -8.93 -19.44
C CYS A 347 -29.81 -9.89 -18.26
N ALA A 348 -29.80 -9.38 -17.02
CA ALA A 348 -29.42 -10.12 -15.81
C ALA A 348 -30.07 -11.52 -15.70
N TYR A 349 -31.38 -11.60 -15.88
CA TYR A 349 -32.14 -12.86 -15.78
C TYR A 349 -31.78 -13.88 -16.88
N ASN A 350 -31.72 -13.44 -18.14
CA ASN A 350 -31.48 -14.33 -19.28
C ASN A 350 -30.00 -14.72 -19.44
N LEU A 351 -29.07 -13.95 -18.84
CA LEU A 351 -27.63 -14.23 -18.82
C LEU A 351 -27.11 -14.66 -17.45
N GLY A 352 -27.96 -15.22 -16.57
CA GLY A 352 -27.60 -15.60 -15.19
C GLY A 352 -26.29 -16.39 -15.04
N GLU A 353 -26.07 -17.45 -15.84
CA GLU A 353 -24.81 -18.24 -15.82
C GLU A 353 -23.53 -17.41 -16.10
N ASN A 354 -23.66 -16.22 -16.70
CA ASN A 354 -22.56 -15.30 -17.00
C ASN A 354 -22.55 -14.06 -16.10
N TYR A 355 -23.58 -13.86 -15.26
CA TYR A 355 -23.72 -12.65 -14.45
C TYR A 355 -22.53 -12.47 -13.50
N LEU A 356 -22.07 -13.55 -12.87
CA LEU A 356 -20.87 -13.57 -12.02
C LEU A 356 -19.62 -13.06 -12.76
N ASN A 357 -19.37 -13.54 -13.98
CA ASN A 357 -18.25 -13.10 -14.81
C ASN A 357 -18.40 -11.64 -15.28
N LEU A 358 -19.61 -11.16 -15.54
CA LEU A 358 -19.86 -9.76 -15.87
C LEU A 358 -19.62 -8.85 -14.65
N LEU A 359 -20.12 -9.26 -13.48
CA LEU A 359 -19.94 -8.55 -12.21
C LEU A 359 -18.46 -8.45 -11.82
N GLU A 360 -17.69 -9.55 -11.92
CA GLU A 360 -16.24 -9.54 -11.68
C GLU A 360 -15.54 -8.49 -12.57
N ASN A 361 -15.90 -8.39 -13.85
CA ASN A 361 -15.33 -7.40 -14.78
C ASN A 361 -15.77 -5.96 -14.48
N VAL A 362 -17.02 -5.70 -14.11
CA VAL A 362 -17.49 -4.33 -13.77
C VAL A 362 -16.89 -3.85 -12.45
N VAL A 363 -16.81 -4.72 -11.43
CA VAL A 363 -16.13 -4.44 -10.15
C VAL A 363 -14.66 -4.14 -10.41
N ALA A 364 -13.99 -4.97 -11.21
CA ALA A 364 -12.61 -4.80 -11.64
C ALA A 364 -12.31 -3.46 -12.34
N MET A 365 -13.21 -3.01 -13.22
CA MET A 365 -13.05 -1.77 -14.00
C MET A 365 -13.53 -0.51 -13.26
N SER A 366 -14.09 -0.66 -12.05
CA SER A 366 -14.42 0.47 -11.18
C SER A 366 -13.19 1.20 -10.63
N GLU A 367 -12.05 0.52 -10.57
CA GLU A 367 -10.73 1.05 -10.17
C GLU A 367 -9.79 1.25 -11.39
N ASP A 368 -10.35 1.46 -12.58
CA ASP A 368 -9.59 1.76 -13.78
C ASP A 368 -8.88 3.13 -13.69
N GLU A 369 -7.68 3.23 -14.29
CA GLU A 369 -6.89 4.47 -14.39
C GLU A 369 -7.68 5.65 -15.03
N ASP A 370 -8.61 5.34 -15.95
CA ASP A 370 -9.48 6.34 -16.56
C ASP A 370 -10.73 6.61 -15.69
N LYS A 371 -10.85 7.87 -15.27
CA LYS A 371 -11.95 8.33 -14.40
C LYS A 371 -13.33 8.22 -15.02
N HIS A 372 -13.47 8.25 -16.35
CA HIS A 372 -14.76 8.08 -17.01
C HIS A 372 -15.20 6.61 -16.98
N ILE A 373 -14.28 5.66 -17.22
CA ILE A 373 -14.54 4.22 -17.06
C ILE A 373 -14.92 3.90 -15.62
N SER A 374 -14.09 4.31 -14.65
CA SER A 374 -14.35 4.15 -13.21
C SER A 374 -15.72 4.70 -12.81
N LYS A 375 -16.06 5.93 -13.23
CA LYS A 375 -17.36 6.56 -12.93
C LYS A 375 -18.54 5.81 -13.56
N MET A 376 -18.39 5.27 -14.76
CA MET A 376 -19.45 4.50 -15.43
C MET A 376 -19.75 3.20 -14.66
N CYS A 377 -18.72 2.41 -14.34
CA CYS A 377 -18.89 1.15 -13.61
C CYS A 377 -19.42 1.37 -12.18
N THR A 378 -18.92 2.36 -11.45
CA THR A 378 -19.44 2.72 -10.12
C THR A 378 -20.90 3.19 -10.16
N THR A 379 -21.31 3.93 -11.19
CA THR A 379 -22.71 4.35 -11.38
C THR A 379 -23.62 3.13 -11.59
N THR A 380 -23.28 2.21 -12.50
CA THR A 380 -24.04 0.97 -12.72
C THR A 380 -24.16 0.11 -11.46
N LEU A 381 -23.05 -0.10 -10.73
CA LEU A 381 -23.06 -0.84 -9.46
C LEU A 381 -23.97 -0.20 -8.40
N SER A 382 -24.03 1.14 -8.34
CA SER A 382 -24.93 1.85 -7.44
C SER A 382 -26.41 1.72 -7.84
N GLN A 383 -26.72 1.71 -9.14
CA GLN A 383 -28.08 1.54 -9.66
C GLN A 383 -28.61 0.13 -9.40
N LEU A 384 -27.79 -0.90 -9.63
CA LEU A 384 -28.16 -2.30 -9.36
C LEU A 384 -28.50 -2.53 -7.88
N GLN A 385 -27.76 -1.92 -6.96
CA GLN A 385 -28.04 -1.98 -5.52
C GLN A 385 -29.31 -1.21 -5.10
N LEU A 386 -29.64 -0.11 -5.77
CA LEU A 386 -30.89 0.62 -5.51
C LEU A 386 -32.12 -0.16 -6.02
N LEU A 387 -31.98 -0.87 -7.15
CA LEU A 387 -33.04 -1.73 -7.71
C LEU A 387 -33.35 -2.95 -6.82
N GLY A 388 -32.37 -3.43 -6.04
CA GLY A 388 -32.51 -4.60 -5.17
C GLY A 388 -33.48 -4.45 -3.99
N ASN A 389 -33.92 -3.24 -3.67
CA ASN A 389 -34.90 -3.01 -2.58
C ASN A 389 -36.34 -3.43 -2.93
N ALA A 390 -36.63 -3.84 -4.18
CA ALA A 390 -37.99 -4.14 -4.66
C ALA A 390 -38.28 -5.63 -4.92
N ASN A 391 -37.25 -6.47 -5.08
CA ASN A 391 -37.32 -7.94 -5.22
C ASN A 391 -35.98 -8.52 -4.75
N GLU A 392 -35.97 -9.74 -4.21
CA GLU A 392 -34.72 -10.47 -3.90
C GLU A 392 -33.74 -10.38 -5.07
N SER A 393 -32.65 -9.65 -4.87
CA SER A 393 -31.89 -9.14 -6.02
C SER A 393 -30.86 -10.17 -6.47
N LEU A 394 -30.86 -10.48 -7.77
CA LEU A 394 -29.82 -11.35 -8.35
C LEU A 394 -28.42 -10.79 -8.10
N PHE A 395 -28.29 -9.46 -8.05
CA PHE A 395 -27.03 -8.79 -7.69
C PHE A 395 -26.54 -9.25 -6.31
N ASP A 396 -27.43 -9.35 -5.32
CA ASP A 396 -27.08 -9.74 -3.96
C ASP A 396 -26.58 -11.19 -3.90
N GLU A 397 -27.28 -12.15 -4.49
CA GLU A 397 -26.85 -13.56 -4.50
C GLU A 397 -25.49 -13.72 -5.21
N TYR A 398 -25.33 -13.13 -6.40
CA TYR A 398 -24.07 -13.21 -7.12
C TYR A 398 -22.92 -12.41 -6.47
N ALA A 399 -23.21 -11.36 -5.69
CA ALA A 399 -22.20 -10.63 -4.93
C ALA A 399 -21.67 -11.46 -3.75
N ASP A 400 -22.52 -12.22 -3.05
CA ASP A 400 -22.09 -13.14 -2.00
C ASP A 400 -21.21 -14.26 -2.58
N ILE A 401 -21.65 -14.89 -3.67
CA ILE A 401 -20.88 -15.93 -4.38
C ILE A 401 -19.52 -15.38 -4.84
N LEU A 402 -19.50 -14.17 -5.42
CA LEU A 402 -18.26 -13.54 -5.87
C LEU A 402 -17.31 -13.28 -4.71
N PHE A 403 -17.81 -12.77 -3.58
CA PHE A 403 -16.99 -12.48 -2.41
C PHE A 403 -16.37 -13.75 -1.82
N ASP A 404 -17.17 -14.82 -1.67
CA ASP A 404 -16.70 -16.13 -1.19
C ASP A 404 -15.67 -16.75 -2.16
N GLU A 405 -15.87 -16.67 -3.48
CA GLU A 405 -14.88 -17.14 -4.48
C GLU A 405 -13.56 -16.36 -4.39
N HIS A 406 -13.61 -15.02 -4.24
CA HIS A 406 -12.44 -14.16 -4.06
C HIS A 406 -11.66 -14.50 -2.78
N LEU A 407 -12.34 -14.57 -1.63
CA LEU A 407 -11.70 -14.95 -0.36
C LEU A 407 -11.10 -16.37 -0.39
N ALA A 408 -11.69 -17.31 -1.14
CA ALA A 408 -11.15 -18.66 -1.28
C ALA A 408 -9.91 -18.74 -2.18
N LYS A 409 -9.81 -17.92 -3.24
CA LYS A 409 -8.64 -17.91 -4.15
C LYS A 409 -7.48 -17.04 -3.67
N MET A 410 -7.77 -15.94 -2.95
CA MET A 410 -6.79 -14.91 -2.58
C MET A 410 -5.52 -15.43 -1.85
N PRO A 411 -5.58 -16.29 -0.81
CA PRO A 411 -4.37 -16.78 -0.14
C PRO A 411 -3.44 -17.60 -1.06
N ARG A 412 -4.01 -18.31 -2.04
CA ARG A 412 -3.24 -19.08 -3.04
C ARG A 412 -2.59 -18.18 -4.09
N ILE A 413 -3.24 -17.06 -4.44
CA ILE A 413 -2.69 -16.06 -5.37
C ILE A 413 -1.57 -15.26 -4.69
N ILE A 414 -1.75 -14.89 -3.43
CA ILE A 414 -0.73 -14.19 -2.62
C ILE A 414 0.51 -15.08 -2.48
N SER A 415 0.36 -16.31 -1.98
CA SER A 415 1.50 -17.21 -1.72
C SER A 415 2.31 -17.59 -2.96
N ARG A 416 1.74 -17.46 -4.17
CA ARG A 416 2.44 -17.66 -5.46
C ARG A 416 3.43 -16.56 -5.85
N SER A 417 3.39 -15.40 -5.18
CA SER A 417 4.26 -14.23 -5.47
C SER A 417 4.27 -13.73 -6.93
N ILE A 418 3.16 -13.89 -7.67
CA ILE A 418 3.00 -13.37 -9.03
C ILE A 418 2.35 -11.97 -8.99
N ASP A 419 3.17 -10.93 -9.09
CA ASP A 419 2.78 -9.50 -9.03
C ASP A 419 1.57 -9.11 -9.91
N ALA A 420 1.34 -9.79 -11.03
CA ALA A 420 0.22 -9.51 -11.94
C ALA A 420 -1.11 -10.12 -11.44
N GLU A 421 -1.09 -11.38 -10.99
CA GLU A 421 -2.27 -12.05 -10.43
C GLU A 421 -2.69 -11.38 -9.10
N GLN A 422 -1.71 -11.12 -8.23
CA GLN A 422 -1.93 -10.42 -6.95
C GLN A 422 -2.56 -9.04 -7.13
N TYR A 423 -2.07 -8.26 -8.10
CA TYR A 423 -2.60 -6.92 -8.38
C TYR A 423 -4.03 -6.96 -8.91
N ALA A 424 -4.34 -7.88 -9.82
CA ALA A 424 -5.69 -8.02 -10.38
C ALA A 424 -6.71 -8.41 -9.30
N GLU A 425 -6.33 -9.31 -8.39
CA GLU A 425 -7.13 -9.81 -7.28
C GLU A 425 -7.35 -8.72 -6.20
N LEU A 426 -6.28 -8.05 -5.76
CA LEU A 426 -6.36 -6.94 -4.81
C LEU A 426 -7.18 -5.77 -5.34
N ILE A 427 -7.10 -5.45 -6.64
CA ILE A 427 -7.97 -4.45 -7.26
C ILE A 427 -9.43 -4.88 -7.23
N SER A 428 -9.73 -6.14 -7.58
CA SER A 428 -11.12 -6.62 -7.55
C SER A 428 -11.70 -6.54 -6.12
N LEU A 429 -10.94 -6.92 -5.10
CA LEU A 429 -11.36 -6.78 -3.69
C LEU A 429 -11.54 -5.31 -3.27
N LYS A 430 -10.62 -4.42 -3.65
CA LYS A 430 -10.72 -2.96 -3.39
C LYS A 430 -11.96 -2.37 -4.05
N GLY A 431 -12.18 -2.66 -5.33
CA GLY A 431 -13.35 -2.22 -6.09
C GLY A 431 -14.66 -2.79 -5.53
N PHE A 432 -14.65 -4.01 -5.02
CA PHE A 432 -15.81 -4.61 -4.35
C PHE A 432 -16.17 -3.81 -3.08
N LEU A 433 -15.24 -3.73 -2.13
CA LEU A 433 -15.44 -3.06 -0.84
C LEU A 433 -15.75 -1.56 -0.96
N LYS A 434 -15.25 -0.89 -2.00
CA LYS A 434 -15.53 0.54 -2.25
C LYS A 434 -16.94 0.80 -2.79
N ASN A 435 -17.50 -0.12 -3.57
CA ASN A 435 -18.75 0.11 -4.32
C ASN A 435 -19.99 -0.53 -3.69
N LEU A 436 -19.82 -1.50 -2.78
CA LEU A 436 -20.96 -2.02 -2.02
C LEU A 436 -21.50 -0.98 -1.04
N SER A 437 -22.81 -1.01 -0.83
CA SER A 437 -23.49 -0.22 0.19
C SER A 437 -23.10 -0.67 1.60
N ILE A 438 -23.11 0.27 2.54
CA ILE A 438 -22.76 0.02 3.95
C ILE A 438 -23.63 -1.09 4.54
N SER A 439 -24.94 -1.10 4.24
CA SER A 439 -25.87 -2.15 4.67
C SER A 439 -25.45 -3.53 4.16
N ARG A 440 -25.07 -3.64 2.88
CA ARG A 440 -24.70 -4.93 2.28
C ARG A 440 -23.35 -5.44 2.78
N MET A 441 -22.37 -4.55 2.95
CA MET A 441 -21.09 -4.91 3.57
C MET A 441 -21.27 -5.38 5.03
N ASN A 442 -22.19 -4.76 5.79
CA ASN A 442 -22.56 -5.25 7.13
C ASN A 442 -23.15 -6.67 7.05
N CYS A 443 -24.08 -6.96 6.13
CA CYS A 443 -24.64 -8.31 5.96
C CYS A 443 -23.55 -9.35 5.63
N LEU A 444 -22.60 -9.00 4.77
CA LEU A 444 -21.48 -9.86 4.37
C LEU A 444 -20.48 -10.14 5.50
N LEU A 445 -20.09 -9.12 6.26
CA LEU A 445 -19.02 -9.21 7.27
C LEU A 445 -19.52 -9.52 8.68
N LEU A 446 -20.84 -9.46 8.93
CA LEU A 446 -21.43 -10.01 10.15
C LEU A 446 -21.41 -11.54 10.16
N VAL A 447 -21.25 -12.20 9.01
CA VAL A 447 -21.03 -13.65 8.91
C VAL A 447 -19.61 -13.97 9.41
N PRO A 448 -19.42 -14.69 10.54
CA PRO A 448 -18.10 -14.82 11.17
C PRO A 448 -17.05 -15.48 10.27
N LYS A 449 -17.44 -16.50 9.49
CA LYS A 449 -16.59 -17.16 8.49
C LYS A 449 -16.00 -16.17 7.48
N ASN A 450 -16.81 -15.22 7.01
CA ASN A 450 -16.41 -14.30 5.94
C ASN A 450 -15.51 -13.19 6.49
N LEU A 451 -15.76 -12.75 7.72
CA LEU A 451 -14.84 -11.89 8.47
C LEU A 451 -13.49 -12.57 8.72
N GLU A 452 -13.50 -13.79 9.25
CA GLU A 452 -12.31 -14.59 9.56
C GLU A 452 -11.47 -14.83 8.29
N MET A 453 -12.11 -15.21 7.19
CA MET A 453 -11.43 -15.41 5.91
C MET A 453 -10.86 -14.09 5.36
N LEU A 454 -11.60 -12.98 5.41
CA LEU A 454 -11.07 -11.66 4.99
C LEU A 454 -9.84 -11.26 5.82
N CYS A 455 -9.92 -11.36 7.14
CA CYS A 455 -8.81 -11.00 8.03
C CYS A 455 -7.59 -11.90 7.80
N ARG A 456 -7.78 -13.22 7.64
CA ARG A 456 -6.69 -14.14 7.29
C ARG A 456 -6.09 -13.86 5.91
N CYS A 457 -6.89 -13.46 4.92
CA CYS A 457 -6.38 -13.03 3.62
C CYS A 457 -5.51 -11.77 3.71
N LEU A 458 -5.91 -10.79 4.53
CA LEU A 458 -5.13 -9.58 4.79
C LEU A 458 -3.85 -9.90 5.56
N ILE A 459 -3.90 -10.72 6.60
CA ILE A 459 -2.71 -11.20 7.35
C ILE A 459 -1.74 -11.92 6.39
N SER A 460 -2.23 -12.82 5.54
CA SER A 460 -1.40 -13.51 4.54
C SER A 460 -0.78 -12.55 3.50
N ALA A 461 -1.45 -11.44 3.17
CA ALA A 461 -0.90 -10.41 2.28
C ALA A 461 0.21 -9.58 2.95
N VAL A 462 0.11 -9.35 4.25
CA VAL A 462 1.01 -8.52 5.06
C VAL A 462 2.12 -9.34 5.73
N ASP A 463 2.12 -10.66 5.57
CA ASP A 463 3.06 -11.61 6.18
C ASP A 463 4.53 -11.17 6.04
N LEU A 464 5.19 -10.91 7.16
CA LEU A 464 6.52 -10.32 7.21
C LEU A 464 7.62 -11.38 7.11
N LYS A 465 8.74 -10.98 6.49
CA LYS A 465 9.91 -11.82 6.28
C LYS A 465 10.87 -11.71 7.46
N LEU A 466 11.14 -12.83 8.11
CA LEU A 466 12.31 -12.99 8.99
C LEU A 466 13.56 -13.17 8.13
N TYR A 467 14.64 -12.46 8.48
CA TYR A 467 15.94 -12.57 7.82
C TYR A 467 17.07 -12.23 8.79
N ARG A 468 18.21 -12.89 8.59
CA ARG A 468 19.32 -12.92 9.55
C ARG A 468 19.94 -11.56 9.86
N ASP A 469 19.86 -10.62 8.93
CA ASP A 469 20.43 -9.27 9.11
C ASP A 469 19.67 -8.44 10.15
N LEU A 470 18.46 -8.87 10.56
CA LEU A 470 17.77 -8.34 11.74
C LEU A 470 18.63 -8.44 13.01
N LEU A 471 19.46 -9.48 13.16
CA LEU A 471 20.33 -9.68 14.32
C LEU A 471 21.68 -8.93 14.25
N THR A 472 21.83 -7.97 13.34
CA THR A 472 23.08 -7.19 13.24
C THR A 472 23.28 -6.28 14.46
N GLU A 473 24.42 -6.43 15.13
CA GLU A 473 24.81 -5.57 16.25
C GLU A 473 25.95 -4.62 15.86
N ALA A 474 25.88 -3.38 16.35
CA ALA A 474 27.04 -2.48 16.35
C ALA A 474 27.78 -2.61 17.69
N TYR A 475 29.04 -3.04 17.65
CA TYR A 475 29.90 -3.19 18.82
C TYR A 475 30.46 -1.87 19.37
N ALA A 476 30.25 -0.75 18.68
CA ALA A 476 30.65 0.58 19.11
C ALA A 476 29.47 1.34 19.73
N ILE A 477 29.75 2.15 20.77
CA ILE A 477 28.80 3.13 21.30
C ILE A 477 28.43 4.07 20.15
N ARG A 478 27.17 3.99 19.68
CA ARG A 478 26.67 4.87 18.63
C ARG A 478 26.63 6.30 19.16
N GLU A 479 27.08 7.24 18.35
CA GLU A 479 26.64 8.62 18.48
C GLU A 479 25.20 8.68 17.96
N VAL A 480 24.26 9.25 18.72
CA VAL A 480 22.88 9.40 18.24
C VAL A 480 22.82 10.45 17.14
N VAL A 481 23.03 10.00 15.90
CA VAL A 481 22.79 10.81 14.70
C VAL A 481 21.27 10.90 14.50
N LEU A 482 20.72 12.07 14.82
CA LEU A 482 19.32 12.41 14.56
C LEU A 482 19.12 12.55 13.04
N ALA A 483 18.52 11.54 12.42
CA ALA A 483 18.18 11.56 11.00
C ALA A 483 16.86 12.31 10.76
N ASP A 484 16.77 13.01 9.62
CA ASP A 484 15.53 13.69 9.21
C ASP A 484 14.33 12.74 9.18
N TYR A 485 13.14 13.27 9.45
CA TYR A 485 11.88 12.50 9.36
C TYR A 485 11.70 11.83 7.99
N ALA A 486 12.20 12.45 6.91
CA ALA A 486 12.11 11.90 5.55
C ALA A 486 13.03 10.69 5.31
N GLU A 487 14.11 10.56 6.07
CA GLU A 487 15.04 9.43 5.99
C GLU A 487 14.62 8.32 6.95
N SER A 488 14.27 8.66 8.18
CA SER A 488 13.76 7.71 9.19
C SER A 488 12.41 7.09 8.81
N ALA A 489 11.59 7.75 8.00
CA ALA A 489 10.37 7.18 7.43
C ALA A 489 10.60 6.11 6.32
N LYS A 490 11.85 5.77 5.98
CA LYS A 490 12.19 4.62 5.12
C LYS A 490 12.28 3.35 5.98
N LEU A 491 11.11 2.77 6.28
CA LEU A 491 10.92 1.67 7.23
C LEU A 491 11.47 0.32 6.69
N GLY A 492 12.80 0.15 6.73
CA GLY A 492 13.51 -0.98 6.11
C GLY A 492 13.17 -2.39 6.65
N TRP A 493 12.50 -2.46 7.80
CA TRP A 493 12.00 -3.69 8.42
C TRP A 493 10.66 -4.17 7.85
N ARG A 494 9.90 -3.33 7.13
CA ARG A 494 8.63 -3.74 6.47
C ARG A 494 8.91 -4.50 5.16
N GLN A 495 9.45 -5.70 5.29
CA GLN A 495 9.67 -6.62 4.17
C GLN A 495 8.65 -7.75 4.19
N TYR A 496 7.89 -7.90 3.12
CA TYR A 496 6.82 -8.90 3.01
C TYR A 496 7.32 -10.19 2.35
N LYS A 497 6.85 -11.35 2.81
CA LYS A 497 7.19 -12.66 2.21
C LYS A 497 6.65 -12.81 0.79
N HIS A 498 5.45 -12.29 0.53
CA HIS A 498 4.69 -12.56 -0.68
C HIS A 498 4.49 -11.37 -1.61
N LEU A 499 4.55 -10.13 -1.10
CA LEU A 499 4.35 -8.90 -1.89
C LEU A 499 5.68 -8.21 -2.15
N SER A 500 6.18 -8.29 -3.38
CA SER A 500 7.43 -7.60 -3.78
C SER A 500 7.18 -6.14 -4.19
N SER A 501 6.04 -5.87 -4.84
CA SER A 501 5.74 -4.58 -5.43
C SER A 501 5.07 -3.61 -4.47
N ALA A 502 5.63 -2.40 -4.37
CA ALA A 502 5.05 -1.29 -3.60
C ALA A 502 3.60 -0.96 -4.02
N ARG A 503 3.21 -1.21 -5.29
CA ARG A 503 1.83 -1.01 -5.74
C ARG A 503 0.84 -1.93 -5.02
N CYS A 504 1.23 -3.18 -4.78
CA CYS A 504 0.37 -4.19 -4.15
C CYS A 504 0.23 -3.90 -2.65
N VAL A 505 1.32 -3.50 -1.99
CA VAL A 505 1.30 -3.05 -0.59
C VAL A 505 0.39 -1.82 -0.42
N ASN A 506 0.47 -0.85 -1.33
CA ASN A 506 -0.43 0.31 -1.32
C ASN A 506 -1.90 -0.08 -1.53
N LEU A 507 -2.22 -1.08 -2.36
CA LEU A 507 -3.59 -1.59 -2.51
C LEU A 507 -4.11 -2.26 -1.22
N VAL A 508 -3.29 -3.05 -0.52
CA VAL A 508 -3.68 -3.62 0.78
C VAL A 508 -3.95 -2.50 1.79
N LYS A 509 -3.08 -1.48 1.83
CA LYS A 509 -3.28 -0.30 2.68
C LYS A 509 -4.58 0.44 2.32
N ASP A 510 -4.88 0.65 1.03
CA ASP A 510 -6.13 1.24 0.57
C ASP A 510 -7.35 0.43 1.02
N ILE A 511 -7.29 -0.90 0.94
CA ILE A 511 -8.35 -1.81 1.42
C ILE A 511 -8.56 -1.64 2.94
N CYS A 512 -7.48 -1.63 3.73
CA CYS A 512 -7.56 -1.37 5.17
C CYS A 512 -8.16 0.02 5.48
N VAL A 513 -7.81 1.05 4.70
CA VAL A 513 -8.40 2.40 4.84
C VAL A 513 -9.89 2.40 4.46
N ILE A 514 -10.34 1.64 3.46
CA ILE A 514 -11.76 1.49 3.11
C ILE A 514 -12.52 0.78 4.25
N LEU A 515 -11.99 -0.32 4.78
CA LEU A 515 -12.59 -1.03 5.92
C LEU A 515 -12.66 -0.15 7.18
N GLY A 516 -11.61 0.62 7.45
CA GLY A 516 -11.61 1.64 8.48
C GLY A 516 -12.65 2.74 8.22
N ASN A 517 -12.80 3.17 6.97
CA ASN A 517 -13.74 4.21 6.52
C ASN A 517 -15.21 3.86 6.79
N THR A 518 -15.59 2.58 6.68
CA THR A 518 -16.97 2.13 6.87
C THR A 518 -17.37 2.01 8.34
N LYS A 519 -18.41 2.75 8.76
CA LYS A 519 -18.97 2.73 10.12
C LYS A 519 -19.55 1.35 10.47
N GLY A 520 -19.26 0.87 11.68
CA GLY A 520 -19.72 -0.42 12.22
C GLY A 520 -18.70 -1.52 11.90
N ILE A 521 -18.44 -1.76 10.62
CA ILE A 521 -17.44 -2.72 10.13
C ILE A 521 -16.05 -2.42 10.69
N ASN A 522 -15.68 -1.15 10.74
CA ASN A 522 -14.42 -0.71 11.33
C ASN A 522 -14.20 -1.20 12.77
N ARG A 523 -15.27 -1.30 13.57
CA ARG A 523 -15.20 -1.78 14.96
C ARG A 523 -15.19 -3.31 14.99
N LEU A 524 -16.07 -3.96 14.22
CA LEU A 524 -16.19 -5.42 14.13
C LEU A 524 -14.89 -6.10 13.62
N VAL A 525 -14.22 -5.53 12.62
CA VAL A 525 -12.90 -6.02 12.16
C VAL A 525 -11.84 -5.80 13.24
N TYR A 526 -11.88 -4.67 13.94
CA TYR A 526 -10.90 -4.29 14.95
C TYR A 526 -11.00 -5.15 16.22
N ASP A 527 -12.21 -5.40 16.70
CA ASP A 527 -12.48 -6.25 17.86
C ASP A 527 -12.08 -7.72 17.56
N PHE A 528 -12.31 -8.22 16.34
CA PHE A 528 -11.84 -9.55 15.91
C PHE A 528 -10.31 -9.65 15.82
N LEU A 529 -9.64 -8.62 15.28
CA LEU A 529 -8.17 -8.56 15.25
C LEU A 529 -7.57 -8.48 16.67
N LEU A 530 -8.22 -7.75 17.58
CA LEU A 530 -7.84 -7.70 18.99
C LEU A 530 -8.04 -9.08 19.67
N GLU A 531 -9.13 -9.79 19.38
CA GLU A 531 -9.35 -11.15 19.89
C GLU A 531 -8.21 -12.09 19.45
N LEU A 532 -7.83 -12.10 18.17
CA LEU A 532 -6.68 -12.87 17.68
C LEU A 532 -5.35 -12.49 18.35
N LEU A 533 -5.20 -11.21 18.73
CA LEU A 533 -4.01 -10.72 19.44
C LEU A 533 -4.00 -11.23 20.90
N THR A 534 -5.13 -11.17 21.61
CA THR A 534 -5.26 -11.75 22.96
C THR A 534 -5.09 -13.27 23.00
N GLN A 535 -5.33 -13.95 21.87
CA GLN A 535 -5.05 -15.38 21.70
C GLN A 535 -3.57 -15.68 21.39
N ASN A 536 -2.68 -14.67 21.38
CA ASN A 536 -1.23 -14.78 21.16
C ASN A 536 -0.85 -15.50 19.84
N HIS A 537 -1.55 -15.19 18.74
CA HIS A 537 -1.23 -15.76 17.44
C HIS A 537 0.18 -15.41 16.94
N GLU A 538 0.81 -16.35 16.21
CA GLU A 538 2.14 -16.19 15.59
C GLU A 538 2.27 -14.94 14.68
N THR A 539 1.14 -14.42 14.18
CA THR A 539 1.06 -13.27 13.25
C THR A 539 0.77 -11.92 13.94
N MET A 540 1.23 -11.71 15.17
CA MET A 540 1.02 -10.45 15.91
C MET A 540 1.50 -9.21 15.14
N ASN A 541 2.60 -9.33 14.41
CA ASN A 541 3.24 -8.21 13.71
C ASN A 541 2.37 -7.70 12.54
N GLU A 542 1.79 -8.64 11.81
CA GLU A 542 0.88 -8.41 10.69
C GLU A 542 -0.43 -7.80 11.18
N ILE A 543 -0.97 -8.32 12.29
CA ILE A 543 -2.18 -7.80 12.95
C ILE A 543 -1.97 -6.33 13.35
N PHE A 544 -0.85 -6.00 14.00
CA PHE A 544 -0.54 -4.61 14.38
C PHE A 544 -0.45 -3.66 13.17
N LEU A 545 0.15 -4.08 12.05
CA LEU A 545 0.19 -3.28 10.82
C LEU A 545 -1.21 -3.06 10.21
N ILE A 546 -2.07 -4.08 10.22
CA ILE A 546 -3.45 -3.99 9.70
C ILE A 546 -4.29 -3.07 10.60
N MET A 547 -4.22 -3.23 11.93
CA MET A 547 -4.91 -2.37 12.90
C MET A 547 -4.47 -0.90 12.76
N LEU A 548 -3.18 -0.65 12.56
CA LEU A 548 -2.65 0.69 12.26
C LEU A 548 -3.29 1.28 10.99
N TRP A 549 -3.35 0.54 9.88
CA TRP A 549 -3.86 1.06 8.61
C TRP A 549 -5.38 1.26 8.63
N ILE A 550 -6.13 0.44 9.36
CA ILE A 550 -7.57 0.63 9.62
C ILE A 550 -7.81 1.90 10.48
N GLY A 551 -6.96 2.14 11.49
CA GLY A 551 -7.07 3.30 12.38
C GLY A 551 -6.67 4.64 11.75
N THR A 552 -5.60 4.68 10.94
CA THR A 552 -4.93 5.93 10.52
C THR A 552 -5.38 6.53 9.18
N GLY A 553 -6.60 6.23 8.73
CA GLY A 553 -7.16 6.73 7.46
C GLY A 553 -7.12 8.26 7.29
N VAL A 554 -6.65 8.72 6.12
CA VAL A 554 -6.18 10.11 5.89
C VAL A 554 -7.27 11.20 6.03
N GLU A 555 -8.53 10.91 5.71
CA GLU A 555 -9.61 11.92 5.68
C GLU A 555 -10.11 12.37 7.08
N ARG A 556 -9.52 11.84 8.17
CA ARG A 556 -10.23 11.68 9.45
C ARG A 556 -9.87 12.61 10.60
N ARG A 557 -8.98 13.59 10.39
CA ARG A 557 -8.54 14.56 11.43
C ARG A 557 -9.67 15.40 12.10
N LYS A 558 -10.94 15.17 11.78
CA LYS A 558 -12.12 15.93 12.23
C LYS A 558 -13.20 15.14 13.00
N HIS A 559 -13.10 13.81 13.13
CA HIS A 559 -14.14 12.98 13.77
C HIS A 559 -13.63 12.19 14.98
N MET A 560 -14.25 12.42 16.15
CA MET A 560 -13.77 11.90 17.45
C MET A 560 -13.82 10.36 17.59
N ASN A 561 -14.88 9.71 17.09
CA ASN A 561 -15.12 8.26 17.29
C ASN A 561 -14.05 7.34 16.67
N TYR A 562 -13.13 7.87 15.86
CA TYR A 562 -12.02 7.11 15.28
C TYR A 562 -10.70 7.30 16.06
N ALA A 563 -10.67 8.17 17.07
CA ALA A 563 -9.59 8.15 18.05
C ALA A 563 -9.67 6.86 18.89
N GLU A 564 -10.87 6.41 19.26
CA GLU A 564 -11.11 5.21 20.08
C GLU A 564 -10.38 3.95 19.58
N LEU A 565 -10.34 3.71 18.26
CA LEU A 565 -9.64 2.54 17.72
C LEU A 565 -8.12 2.65 17.94
N VAL A 566 -7.55 3.84 17.69
CA VAL A 566 -6.11 4.10 17.89
C VAL A 566 -5.77 4.19 19.38
N GLU A 567 -6.74 4.53 20.24
CA GLU A 567 -6.63 4.46 21.70
C GLU A 567 -6.44 3.03 22.16
N ILE A 568 -7.29 2.11 21.67
CA ILE A 568 -7.18 0.67 21.95
C ILE A 568 -5.84 0.13 21.41
N LEU A 569 -5.39 0.58 20.24
CA LEU A 569 -4.07 0.20 19.69
C LEU A 569 -2.92 0.65 20.61
N LEU A 570 -3.00 1.87 21.13
CA LEU A 570 -1.98 2.44 22.00
C LEU A 570 -1.96 1.74 23.37
N GLU A 571 -3.11 1.46 23.96
CA GLU A 571 -3.18 0.73 25.23
C GLU A 571 -2.59 -0.68 25.10
N GLU A 572 -2.93 -1.40 24.02
CA GLU A 572 -2.38 -2.73 23.75
C GLU A 572 -0.87 -2.70 23.52
N ILE A 573 -0.36 -1.77 22.71
CA ILE A 573 1.09 -1.65 22.42
C ILE A 573 1.89 -1.17 23.64
N LEU A 574 1.30 -0.40 24.55
CA LEU A 574 1.97 0.08 25.76
C LEU A 574 2.00 -0.99 26.88
N ASP A 575 1.32 -2.13 26.71
CA ASP A 575 1.40 -3.29 27.60
C ASP A 575 2.85 -3.84 27.66
N GLU A 576 3.27 -4.27 28.86
CA GLU A 576 4.65 -4.63 29.15
C GLU A 576 5.15 -5.83 28.34
N LYS A 577 4.23 -6.75 27.96
CA LYS A 577 4.51 -7.95 27.17
C LYS A 577 5.28 -7.68 25.86
N HIS A 578 5.07 -6.53 25.22
CA HIS A 578 5.70 -6.20 23.93
C HIS A 578 7.11 -5.59 24.07
N TRP A 579 7.51 -5.15 25.26
CA TRP A 579 8.75 -4.39 25.46
C TRP A 579 9.87 -5.18 26.14
N HIS A 580 9.53 -6.13 27.00
CA HIS A 580 10.48 -6.95 27.77
C HIS A 580 10.90 -8.24 27.04
N LEU A 581 10.98 -8.19 25.71
CA LEU A 581 11.42 -9.29 24.87
C LEU A 581 12.95 -9.39 24.78
N ALA A 582 13.47 -10.61 24.80
CA ALA A 582 14.89 -10.89 24.62
C ALA A 582 15.27 -10.80 23.14
N LEU A 583 16.24 -9.92 22.83
CA LEU A 583 16.68 -9.60 21.46
C LEU A 583 17.93 -10.39 21.02
N ARG A 584 18.44 -11.28 21.88
CA ARG A 584 19.64 -12.09 21.65
C ARG A 584 19.33 -13.57 21.85
N PRO A 585 19.83 -14.47 20.99
CA PRO A 585 19.68 -15.91 21.18
C PRO A 585 20.57 -16.41 22.32
N ASP A 586 20.13 -17.46 23.02
CA ASP A 586 20.91 -18.11 24.07
C ASP A 586 22.15 -18.84 23.54
N ALA A 587 23.18 -18.94 24.39
CA ALA A 587 24.44 -19.59 24.04
C ALA A 587 24.24 -21.10 23.76
N SER A 588 24.82 -21.59 22.66
CA SER A 588 24.52 -22.91 22.08
C SER A 588 24.82 -24.14 22.95
N TRP A 589 25.57 -23.99 24.05
CA TRP A 589 25.76 -25.06 25.03
C TRP A 589 24.51 -25.31 25.90
N ARG A 590 23.61 -24.34 26.02
CA ARG A 590 22.30 -24.47 26.71
C ARG A 590 21.25 -25.19 25.84
N LEU A 591 21.46 -25.26 24.53
CA LEU A 591 20.50 -25.81 23.55
C LEU A 591 20.55 -27.34 23.38
N LYS A 592 21.50 -28.05 24.02
CA LYS A 592 21.77 -29.48 23.75
C LYS A 592 20.92 -30.49 24.54
N VAL A 593 19.85 -30.05 25.21
CA VAL A 593 18.95 -30.94 25.97
C VAL A 593 17.55 -30.86 25.37
N ASP A 594 17.28 -31.76 24.43
CA ASP A 594 15.96 -31.90 23.80
C ASP A 594 14.92 -32.40 24.82
N LYS A 595 14.08 -31.48 25.28
CA LYS A 595 12.74 -31.74 25.82
C LYS A 595 11.79 -30.69 25.21
N PRO A 596 10.53 -31.05 24.91
CA PRO A 596 9.65 -30.22 24.09
C PRO A 596 9.39 -28.85 24.72
N THR A 597 9.56 -27.80 23.93
CA THR A 597 9.14 -26.43 24.24
C THR A 597 7.65 -26.27 24.00
N ASP A 598 6.84 -26.65 24.99
CA ASP A 598 5.46 -26.22 25.04
C ASP A 598 5.41 -24.75 25.50
N TRP A 599 5.12 -23.85 24.57
CA TRP A 599 4.82 -22.43 24.80
C TRP A 599 3.43 -22.21 25.45
N PHE A 600 2.78 -23.29 25.87
CA PHE A 600 1.40 -23.30 26.34
C PHE A 600 1.33 -23.44 27.85
N VAL A 601 0.59 -22.53 28.48
CA VAL A 601 0.30 -22.53 29.92
C VAL A 601 -0.48 -23.79 30.27
N ASP A 602 0.18 -24.74 30.95
CA ASP A 602 -0.49 -25.91 31.52
C ASP A 602 -1.31 -25.49 32.74
N LYS A 603 -2.60 -25.19 32.52
CA LYS A 603 -3.56 -24.95 33.59
C LYS A 603 -4.00 -26.28 34.17
N THR A 604 -3.39 -26.70 35.28
CA THR A 604 -3.88 -27.84 36.07
C THR A 604 -5.34 -27.58 36.51
N PRO A 605 -6.32 -28.39 36.04
CA PRO A 605 -7.72 -28.11 36.33
C PRO A 605 -8.10 -28.56 37.74
N GLY A 606 -8.43 -27.59 38.60
CA GLY A 606 -9.24 -27.83 39.80
C GLY A 606 -8.47 -28.12 41.09
N LEU A 607 -7.90 -27.07 41.70
CA LEU A 607 -7.84 -26.92 43.17
C LEU A 607 -7.94 -25.42 43.53
N TYR A 608 -8.45 -25.11 44.72
CA TYR A 608 -8.96 -23.77 45.06
C TYR A 608 -7.88 -22.70 45.28
N GLU A 609 -8.17 -21.49 44.81
CA GLU A 609 -7.30 -20.30 44.72
C GLU A 609 -7.03 -19.57 46.07
N SER A 610 -7.12 -20.27 47.22
CA SER A 610 -7.15 -19.61 48.55
C SER A 610 -6.56 -20.40 49.73
N ALA A 611 -5.72 -21.42 49.48
CA ALA A 611 -5.05 -22.18 50.54
C ALA A 611 -3.55 -21.83 50.66
N ILE A 612 -3.19 -21.07 51.70
CA ILE A 612 -1.79 -20.90 52.11
C ILE A 612 -1.40 -22.07 53.02
N GLU A 613 -0.76 -23.11 52.48
CA GLU A 613 -0.14 -24.15 53.31
C GLU A 613 1.30 -23.76 53.66
N ILE A 614 1.48 -23.27 54.89
CA ILE A 614 2.81 -23.18 55.52
C ILE A 614 3.22 -24.60 55.93
N ARG A 615 4.17 -25.24 55.22
CA ARG A 615 4.86 -26.43 55.72
C ARG A 615 6.24 -26.05 56.27
N THR A 616 6.37 -26.17 57.58
CA THR A 616 7.62 -25.99 58.32
C THR A 616 8.51 -27.22 58.22
N GLN A 617 9.80 -27.01 57.91
CA GLN A 617 10.97 -27.84 58.27
C GLN A 617 10.88 -29.38 58.05
N ASN A 618 11.81 -29.91 57.26
CA ASN A 618 13.02 -30.51 57.85
C ASN A 618 14.11 -30.75 56.78
N VAL A 619 15.35 -30.78 57.25
CA VAL A 619 16.56 -31.06 56.45
C VAL A 619 16.68 -32.57 56.24
N ASP A 620 16.86 -33.02 54.98
CA ASP A 620 17.88 -34.00 54.57
C ASP A 620 17.76 -34.39 53.07
N SER A 621 18.90 -34.72 52.46
CA SER A 621 19.15 -35.30 51.11
C SER A 621 19.02 -34.43 49.83
N ASP A 622 20.18 -34.13 49.24
CA ASP A 622 20.58 -34.36 47.83
C ASP A 622 19.80 -33.79 46.62
N ASP A 623 19.03 -32.70 46.76
CA ASP A 623 18.42 -32.00 45.60
C ASP A 623 19.22 -30.76 45.10
N GLU A 624 20.32 -30.99 44.36
CA GLU A 624 20.97 -29.96 43.52
C GLU A 624 20.27 -29.72 42.16
N ASN A 625 19.09 -30.30 41.92
CA ASN A 625 18.43 -30.26 40.59
C ASN A 625 17.37 -29.15 40.41
N ASP A 626 16.80 -28.59 41.49
CA ASP A 626 15.64 -27.68 41.37
C ASP A 626 15.98 -26.24 40.95
N PHE A 627 17.25 -25.82 41.00
CA PHE A 627 17.69 -24.55 40.41
C PHE A 627 17.52 -24.50 38.87
N ASN A 628 17.20 -25.63 38.24
CA ASN A 628 17.01 -25.75 36.78
C ASN A 628 15.54 -25.75 36.31
N GLU A 629 14.54 -25.74 37.19
CA GLU A 629 13.13 -25.73 36.78
C GLU A 629 12.68 -24.33 36.31
N VAL A 630 12.97 -23.29 37.10
CA VAL A 630 12.57 -21.89 36.81
C VAL A 630 13.23 -21.35 35.52
N ASN A 631 14.41 -21.83 35.17
CA ASN A 631 15.15 -21.44 33.96
C ASN A 631 14.70 -22.19 32.68
N LYS A 632 13.62 -22.98 32.71
CA LYS A 632 13.08 -23.67 31.52
C LYS A 632 12.23 -22.75 30.63
N SER A 633 11.64 -21.69 31.17
CA SER A 633 10.72 -20.77 30.49
C SER A 633 11.37 -19.58 29.77
N GLN A 634 12.70 -19.43 29.85
CA GLN A 634 13.43 -18.26 29.35
C GLN A 634 14.36 -18.54 28.15
N ARG A 635 14.27 -19.72 27.51
CA ARG A 635 15.19 -20.12 26.44
C ARG A 635 14.76 -19.54 25.10
N VAL A 636 15.62 -18.73 24.48
CA VAL A 636 15.29 -18.00 23.24
C VAL A 636 16.09 -18.53 22.06
N THR A 637 15.41 -19.08 21.05
CA THR A 637 16.06 -19.56 19.83
C THR A 637 16.44 -18.40 18.89
N ILE A 638 17.18 -18.70 17.82
CA ILE A 638 17.55 -17.71 16.81
C ILE A 638 16.31 -17.16 16.09
N LEU A 639 15.30 -18.00 15.83
CA LEU A 639 14.06 -17.58 15.18
C LEU A 639 13.21 -16.71 16.11
N ASP A 640 13.16 -17.04 17.40
CA ASP A 640 12.46 -16.23 18.41
C ASP A 640 13.16 -14.87 18.59
N ALA A 641 14.49 -14.82 18.55
CA ALA A 641 15.25 -13.58 18.60
C ALA A 641 15.02 -12.72 17.33
N GLU A 642 14.99 -13.32 16.14
CA GLU A 642 14.63 -12.63 14.88
C GLU A 642 13.19 -12.09 14.94
N PHE A 643 12.24 -12.87 15.46
CA PHE A 643 10.86 -12.45 15.66
C PHE A 643 10.75 -11.31 16.69
N ASN A 644 11.40 -11.41 17.85
CA ASN A 644 11.39 -10.39 18.90
C ASN A 644 11.98 -9.05 18.43
N VAL A 645 13.05 -9.10 17.61
CA VAL A 645 13.62 -7.92 16.97
C VAL A 645 12.64 -7.31 15.98
N LEU A 646 12.03 -8.11 15.10
CA LEU A 646 11.02 -7.62 14.16
C LEU A 646 9.80 -7.03 14.89
N HIS A 647 9.31 -7.71 15.91
CA HIS A 647 8.17 -7.30 16.74
C HIS A 647 8.44 -5.96 17.43
N THR A 648 9.61 -5.80 18.06
CA THR A 648 9.97 -4.52 18.69
C THR A 648 10.13 -3.38 17.67
N CYS A 649 10.62 -3.67 16.45
CA CYS A 649 10.64 -2.68 15.36
C CYS A 649 9.21 -2.28 14.93
N ILE A 650 8.30 -3.25 14.79
CA ILE A 650 6.90 -3.01 14.41
C ILE A 650 6.14 -2.27 15.52
N ALA A 651 6.36 -2.59 16.79
CA ALA A 651 5.75 -1.87 17.92
C ALA A 651 6.18 -0.39 17.97
N LEU A 652 7.48 -0.11 17.76
CA LEU A 652 8.03 1.25 17.68
C LEU A 652 7.49 2.02 16.46
N ASP A 653 7.37 1.35 15.32
CA ASP A 653 6.82 1.87 14.07
C ASP A 653 5.34 2.27 14.21
N VAL A 654 4.51 1.37 14.76
CA VAL A 654 3.09 1.64 15.02
C VAL A 654 2.93 2.74 16.06
N LEU A 655 3.69 2.72 17.16
CA LEU A 655 3.69 3.80 18.17
C LEU A 655 4.02 5.17 17.54
N GLY A 656 5.04 5.24 16.68
CA GLY A 656 5.42 6.46 15.97
C GLY A 656 4.30 6.99 15.06
N HIS A 657 3.67 6.10 14.27
CA HIS A 657 2.54 6.50 13.45
C HIS A 657 1.31 6.92 14.27
N CYS A 658 0.97 6.20 15.35
CA CYS A 658 -0.10 6.59 16.27
C CYS A 658 0.15 7.97 16.89
N ALA A 659 1.38 8.29 17.30
CA ALA A 659 1.74 9.63 17.76
C ALA A 659 1.46 10.69 16.68
N THR A 660 1.91 10.48 15.44
CA THR A 660 1.64 11.45 14.35
C THR A 660 0.17 11.62 13.99
N TYR A 661 -0.67 10.62 14.29
CA TYR A 661 -2.13 10.70 14.11
C TYR A 661 -2.83 11.47 15.24
N TYR A 662 -2.39 11.28 16.50
CA TYR A 662 -2.91 12.01 17.65
C TYR A 662 -2.47 13.47 17.71
N GLY A 663 -1.26 13.78 17.24
CA GLY A 663 -0.66 15.11 17.33
C GLY A 663 -0.50 15.55 18.79
N ASP A 664 -0.80 16.82 19.07
CA ASP A 664 -0.71 17.46 20.40
C ASP A 664 -1.35 16.64 21.54
N ARG A 665 -2.42 15.86 21.25
CA ARG A 665 -3.10 15.02 22.26
C ARG A 665 -2.34 13.76 22.66
N PHE A 666 -1.19 13.48 22.05
CA PHE A 666 -0.35 12.35 22.40
C PHE A 666 0.37 12.54 23.75
N ASP A 667 0.49 13.78 24.25
CA ASP A 667 1.15 14.15 25.51
C ASP A 667 0.69 13.29 26.70
N ARG A 668 -0.60 12.94 26.78
CA ARG A 668 -1.15 12.04 27.83
C ARG A 668 -0.49 10.66 27.92
N TYR A 669 0.20 10.20 26.87
CA TYR A 669 0.91 8.92 26.83
C TYR A 669 2.42 9.05 27.03
N ILE A 670 2.99 10.26 27.07
CA ILE A 670 4.44 10.47 27.10
C ILE A 670 5.09 9.80 28.32
N PHE A 671 4.42 9.86 29.47
CA PHE A 671 4.81 9.23 30.74
C PHE A 671 4.76 7.69 30.73
N ARG A 672 4.12 7.06 29.73
CA ARG A 672 4.10 5.59 29.55
C ARG A 672 5.04 5.13 28.45
N CYS A 673 5.26 5.95 27.41
CA CYS A 673 6.03 5.55 26.23
C CYS A 673 7.48 6.03 26.22
N LEU A 674 7.81 7.21 26.75
CA LEU A 674 9.11 7.87 26.51
C LEU A 674 10.29 7.05 27.03
N HIS A 675 10.21 6.52 28.26
CA HIS A 675 11.26 5.66 28.82
C HIS A 675 11.43 4.36 28.03
N LYS A 676 10.33 3.78 27.51
CA LYS A 676 10.34 2.55 26.71
C LYS A 676 11.04 2.77 25.36
N VAL A 677 10.77 3.91 24.70
CA VAL A 677 11.42 4.30 23.44
C VAL A 677 12.91 4.59 23.65
N LEU A 678 13.28 5.39 24.66
CA LEU A 678 14.67 5.73 24.97
C LEU A 678 15.53 4.47 25.24
N LEU A 679 14.99 3.48 25.96
CA LEU A 679 15.67 2.20 26.19
C LEU A 679 15.99 1.44 24.89
N LYS A 680 15.15 1.57 23.87
CA LYS A 680 15.36 0.95 22.55
C LYS A 680 16.32 1.77 21.67
N VAL A 681 16.46 3.08 21.88
CA VAL A 681 17.52 3.91 21.25
C VAL A 681 18.92 3.47 21.73
N SER A 682 19.07 3.00 22.96
CA SER A 682 20.34 2.46 23.49
C SER A 682 20.70 1.04 23.03
N CYS A 683 19.80 0.32 22.34
CA CYS A 683 20.04 -1.08 21.99
C CYS A 683 21.18 -1.27 20.96
N SER A 684 21.97 -2.33 21.14
CA SER A 684 23.08 -2.72 20.24
C SER A 684 22.63 -3.07 18.81
N ASN A 685 21.38 -3.53 18.67
CA ASN A 685 20.80 -3.99 17.41
C ASN A 685 20.56 -2.81 16.45
N THR A 686 21.01 -2.96 15.20
CA THR A 686 20.99 -1.86 14.22
C THR A 686 19.58 -1.44 13.80
N MET A 687 18.65 -2.40 13.68
CA MET A 687 17.28 -2.20 13.22
C MET A 687 16.39 -1.60 14.31
N VAL A 688 16.52 -2.12 15.54
CA VAL A 688 15.79 -1.60 16.71
C VAL A 688 16.15 -0.14 16.96
N TYR A 689 17.43 0.23 16.84
CA TYR A 689 17.89 1.62 16.89
C TYR A 689 17.22 2.51 15.82
N GLN A 690 17.15 2.05 14.56
CA GLN A 690 16.51 2.81 13.48
C GLN A 690 15.01 3.00 13.72
N ALA A 691 14.31 1.95 14.17
CA ALA A 691 12.90 2.03 14.54
C ALA A 691 12.64 2.94 15.76
N ALA A 692 13.54 2.92 16.75
CA ALA A 692 13.45 3.78 17.92
C ALA A 692 13.67 5.26 17.58
N ASN A 693 14.65 5.56 16.71
CA ASN A 693 14.84 6.91 16.17
C ASN A 693 13.63 7.39 15.36
N PHE A 694 13.06 6.56 14.49
CA PHE A 694 11.83 6.88 13.76
C PHE A 694 10.68 7.21 14.71
N CYS A 695 10.50 6.42 15.77
CA CYS A 695 9.48 6.65 16.79
C CYS A 695 9.71 8.00 17.52
N LEU A 696 10.95 8.27 17.95
CA LEU A 696 11.31 9.48 18.68
C LEU A 696 11.12 10.77 17.86
N VAL A 697 11.56 10.78 16.60
CA VAL A 697 11.33 11.91 15.66
C VAL A 697 9.84 12.05 15.32
N SER A 698 9.10 10.93 15.26
CA SER A 698 7.64 10.95 15.07
C SER A 698 6.89 11.58 16.26
N ILE A 699 7.32 11.30 17.50
CA ILE A 699 6.77 11.92 18.72
C ILE A 699 7.12 13.42 18.78
N GLN A 700 8.38 13.79 18.51
CA GLN A 700 8.82 15.19 18.42
C GLN A 700 7.96 15.98 17.42
N LYS A 701 7.73 15.42 16.23
CA LYS A 701 6.86 16.01 15.20
C LYS A 701 5.38 16.06 15.60
N ALA A 702 4.88 15.06 16.31
CA ALA A 702 3.50 15.03 16.80
C ALA A 702 3.22 16.13 17.83
N LEU A 703 4.16 16.36 18.74
CA LEU A 703 4.09 17.37 19.81
C LEU A 703 4.63 18.75 19.38
N LYS A 704 5.04 18.90 18.11
CA LYS A 704 5.51 20.17 17.49
C LYS A 704 6.76 20.79 18.12
N PHE A 705 7.62 20.00 18.77
CA PHE A 705 8.93 20.49 19.20
C PHE A 705 9.84 20.72 17.98
N ALA A 706 10.67 21.77 18.02
CA ALA A 706 11.61 22.07 16.94
C ALA A 706 12.69 20.98 16.77
N GLU A 707 13.19 20.46 17.89
CA GLU A 707 14.23 19.44 17.95
C GLU A 707 13.90 18.36 19.00
N VAL A 708 14.52 17.19 18.86
CA VAL A 708 14.40 16.07 19.82
C VAL A 708 15.08 16.40 21.16
N THR A 709 16.12 17.24 21.13
CA THR A 709 16.80 17.82 22.31
C THR A 709 15.80 18.52 23.24
N HIS A 710 14.98 19.41 22.70
CA HIS A 710 13.98 20.19 23.43
C HIS A 710 12.82 19.33 24.00
N LEU A 711 12.43 18.25 23.29
CA LEU A 711 11.49 17.25 23.82
C LEU A 711 12.05 16.60 25.10
N ILE A 712 13.33 16.21 25.10
CA ILE A 712 13.96 15.55 26.24
C ILE A 712 14.17 16.53 27.40
N GLU A 713 14.58 17.78 27.13
CA GLU A 713 14.69 18.83 28.15
C GLU A 713 13.36 19.04 28.89
N THR A 714 12.25 19.17 28.14
CA THR A 714 10.90 19.39 28.71
C THR A 714 10.44 18.25 29.63
N HIS A 715 10.89 17.02 29.39
CA HIS A 715 10.51 15.83 30.17
C HIS A 715 11.64 15.28 31.06
N THR A 716 12.74 16.02 31.24
CA THR A 716 13.91 15.56 32.00
C THR A 716 13.56 15.25 33.46
N ASP A 717 12.71 16.05 34.12
CA ASP A 717 12.29 15.80 35.51
C ASP A 717 11.56 14.47 35.70
N TYR A 718 10.68 14.11 34.76
CA TYR A 718 10.01 12.81 34.77
C TYR A 718 11.02 11.67 34.55
N LEU A 719 11.94 11.82 33.59
CA LEU A 719 12.99 10.83 33.34
C LEU A 719 13.87 10.65 34.58
N ASN A 720 14.18 11.72 35.31
CA ASN A 720 14.93 11.67 36.56
C ASN A 720 14.17 10.95 37.68
N TYR A 721 12.87 11.23 37.85
CA TYR A 721 12.04 10.50 38.82
C TYR A 721 12.00 8.99 38.47
N HIS A 722 11.79 8.65 37.20
CA HIS A 722 11.71 7.28 36.74
C HIS A 722 13.04 6.53 36.88
N LEU A 723 14.16 7.13 36.47
CA LEU A 723 15.50 6.56 36.60
C LEU A 723 15.91 6.37 38.06
N ASN A 724 15.67 7.36 38.92
CA ASN A 724 15.93 7.21 40.35
C ASN A 724 15.05 6.13 40.98
N THR A 725 13.81 5.94 40.50
CA THR A 725 12.92 4.86 40.98
C THR A 725 13.44 3.48 40.54
N ILE A 726 13.91 3.33 39.30
CA ILE A 726 14.54 2.07 38.85
C ILE A 726 15.82 1.80 39.63
N LEU A 727 16.75 2.76 39.71
CA LEU A 727 18.04 2.59 40.39
C LEU A 727 17.87 2.27 41.89
N LYS A 728 16.86 2.84 42.56
CA LYS A 728 16.54 2.51 43.96
C LYS A 728 15.90 1.13 44.14
N ARG A 729 15.15 0.63 43.15
CA ARG A 729 14.46 -0.67 43.21
C ARG A 729 15.35 -1.83 42.74
N SER A 730 16.20 -1.59 41.76
CA SER A 730 17.15 -2.54 41.20
C SER A 730 18.42 -1.79 40.73
N PRO A 731 19.42 -1.60 41.61
CA PRO A 731 20.67 -0.91 41.26
C PRO A 731 21.45 -1.63 40.15
N GLU A 732 21.15 -2.91 39.93
CA GLU A 732 21.75 -3.78 38.91
C GLU A 732 21.14 -3.59 37.50
N SER A 733 20.17 -2.69 37.33
CA SER A 733 19.45 -2.54 36.07
C SER A 733 20.30 -1.85 34.98
N HIS A 734 20.82 -2.65 34.04
CA HIS A 734 21.44 -2.13 32.82
C HIS A 734 20.53 -1.14 32.06
N ALA A 735 19.20 -1.33 32.11
CA ALA A 735 18.24 -0.46 31.43
C ALA A 735 18.27 1.00 31.93
N ALA A 736 18.54 1.23 33.22
CA ALA A 736 18.65 2.59 33.76
C ALA A 736 19.93 3.29 33.27
N VAL A 737 21.04 2.54 33.20
CA VAL A 737 22.31 3.01 32.65
C VAL A 737 22.17 3.33 31.16
N ASP A 738 21.57 2.44 30.40
CA ASP A 738 21.36 2.58 28.96
C ASP A 738 20.52 3.83 28.62
N ILE A 739 19.37 4.01 29.27
CA ILE A 739 18.54 5.23 29.12
C ILE A 739 19.33 6.48 29.50
N LEU A 740 20.07 6.47 30.61
CA LEU A 740 20.86 7.62 31.05
C LEU A 740 21.95 7.99 30.04
N THR A 741 22.62 7.01 29.40
CA THR A 741 23.60 7.31 28.34
C THR A 741 22.96 8.00 27.13
N VAL A 742 21.74 7.62 26.75
CA VAL A 742 21.00 8.27 25.64
C VAL A 742 20.53 9.67 26.03
N VAL A 743 19.99 9.84 27.24
CA VAL A 743 19.57 11.16 27.76
C VAL A 743 20.77 12.10 27.79
N LEU A 744 21.92 11.67 28.32
CA LEU A 744 23.16 12.44 28.30
C LEU A 744 23.59 12.82 26.87
N GLN A 745 23.56 11.88 25.91
CA GLN A 745 23.93 12.18 24.53
C GLN A 745 23.00 13.18 23.81
N LEU A 746 21.73 13.27 24.23
CA LEU A 746 20.71 14.12 23.60
C LEU A 746 20.39 15.42 24.37
N SER A 747 20.99 15.64 25.55
CA SER A 747 20.73 16.81 26.38
C SER A 747 21.71 17.96 26.14
N THR A 748 21.25 19.21 26.20
CA THR A 748 22.14 20.38 26.19
C THR A 748 22.58 20.79 27.61
N ARG A 749 23.39 21.86 27.70
CA ARG A 749 23.90 22.44 28.96
C ARG A 749 22.81 22.69 30.02
N ARG A 750 21.55 22.91 29.61
CA ARG A 750 20.43 23.22 30.51
C ARG A 750 19.98 22.05 31.40
N ALA A 751 20.20 20.80 30.97
CA ALA A 751 19.76 19.63 31.73
C ALA A 751 20.69 19.24 32.89
N LEU A 752 21.91 19.79 32.94
CA LEU A 752 22.95 19.40 33.90
C LEU A 752 22.51 19.47 35.38
N PRO A 753 21.81 20.52 35.87
CA PRO A 753 21.36 20.59 37.27
C PRO A 753 20.35 19.50 37.63
N HIS A 754 19.59 19.00 36.66
CA HIS A 754 18.58 17.97 36.88
C HIS A 754 19.23 16.57 36.89
N LEU A 755 20.27 16.38 36.07
CA LEU A 755 21.08 15.15 36.00
C LEU A 755 22.02 14.98 37.22
N GLU A 756 22.35 16.07 37.93
CA GLU A 756 23.13 16.08 39.18
C GLU A 756 22.61 15.06 40.21
N ASN A 757 21.29 15.00 40.42
CA ASN A 757 20.67 14.09 41.39
C ASN A 757 20.83 12.61 41.02
N ILE A 758 20.77 12.27 39.72
CA ILE A 758 21.08 10.90 39.27
C ILE A 758 22.57 10.63 39.45
N PHE A 759 23.42 11.57 39.04
CA PHE A 759 24.87 11.41 39.14
C PHE A 759 25.31 11.15 40.58
N GLN A 760 24.83 11.93 41.55
CA GLN A 760 25.08 11.73 42.98
C GLN A 760 24.53 10.38 43.47
N THR A 761 23.35 9.95 42.99
CA THR A 761 22.79 8.62 43.32
C THR A 761 23.69 7.49 42.81
N ILE A 762 24.16 7.57 41.56
CA ILE A 762 25.06 6.59 40.95
C ILE A 762 26.44 6.61 41.63
N TYR A 763 26.96 7.79 41.97
CA TYR A 763 28.21 7.94 42.72
C TYR A 763 28.11 7.27 44.11
N ASN A 764 26.99 7.48 44.82
CA ASN A 764 26.73 6.88 46.12
C ASN A 764 26.56 5.35 46.06
N GLU A 765 25.93 4.79 45.02
CA GLU A 765 25.85 3.33 44.86
C GLU A 765 27.17 2.72 44.38
N CYS A 766 27.93 3.43 43.53
CA CYS A 766 29.27 3.04 43.12
C CYS A 766 30.27 3.06 44.30
N SER A 767 30.12 3.97 45.26
CA SER A 767 30.98 4.04 46.45
C SER A 767 30.74 2.91 47.44
N LYS A 768 29.52 2.37 47.51
CA LYS A 768 29.15 1.22 48.36
C LYS A 768 29.50 -0.13 47.72
N SER A 769 29.38 -0.26 46.41
CA SER A 769 29.34 -1.56 45.71
C SER A 769 30.71 -2.12 45.27
N GLN A 770 31.62 -2.35 46.23
CA GLN A 770 32.95 -2.95 45.97
C GLN A 770 32.92 -4.42 45.46
N GLN A 771 31.74 -5.06 45.41
CA GLN A 771 31.57 -6.48 45.01
C GLN A 771 30.37 -6.72 44.06
N SER A 772 29.90 -5.72 43.32
CA SER A 772 28.81 -5.93 42.33
C SER A 772 29.33 -6.24 40.92
N GLU A 773 28.60 -7.05 40.16
CA GLU A 773 28.88 -7.32 38.73
C GLU A 773 28.68 -6.06 37.84
N ASN A 774 28.14 -4.98 38.41
CA ASN A 774 27.64 -3.79 37.72
C ASN A 774 28.62 -2.62 37.64
N ILE A 775 29.86 -2.77 38.15
CA ILE A 775 30.90 -1.74 38.06
C ILE A 775 31.15 -1.32 36.59
N ASN A 776 31.10 -2.27 35.65
CA ASN A 776 31.15 -2.00 34.20
C ASN A 776 30.06 -1.03 33.71
N ALA A 777 28.85 -1.09 34.28
CA ALA A 777 27.74 -0.24 33.89
C ALA A 777 27.90 1.19 34.44
N TYR A 778 28.30 1.33 35.71
CA TYR A 778 28.60 2.65 36.30
C TYR A 778 29.79 3.34 35.62
N LEU A 779 30.87 2.62 35.34
CA LEU A 779 32.02 3.16 34.58
C LEU A 779 31.62 3.59 33.16
N ARG A 780 30.66 2.91 32.52
CA ARG A 780 30.10 3.37 31.23
C ARG A 780 29.33 4.67 31.37
N VAL A 781 28.49 4.84 32.40
CA VAL A 781 27.81 6.13 32.70
C VAL A 781 28.83 7.25 32.88
N PHE A 782 29.86 7.05 33.71
CA PHE A 782 30.90 8.04 33.90
C PHE A 782 31.61 8.37 32.58
N SER A 783 31.96 7.37 31.78
CA SER A 783 32.56 7.60 30.46
C SER A 783 31.65 8.38 29.50
N ALA A 784 30.33 8.17 29.56
CA ALA A 784 29.35 8.87 28.73
C ALA A 784 29.15 10.32 29.18
N PHE A 785 29.07 10.56 30.50
CA PHE A 785 29.04 11.89 31.10
C PHE A 785 30.30 12.69 30.75
N LEU A 786 31.48 12.11 30.91
CA LEU A 786 32.75 12.77 30.57
C LEU A 786 32.85 13.11 29.07
N LYS A 787 32.41 12.21 28.18
CA LYS A 787 32.34 12.47 26.73
C LYS A 787 31.31 13.56 26.39
N HIS A 788 30.21 13.65 27.12
CA HIS A 788 29.24 14.74 26.97
C HIS A 788 29.83 16.09 27.39
N VAL A 789 30.48 16.17 28.55
CA VAL A 789 31.19 17.38 29.02
C VAL A 789 32.31 17.77 28.04
N ALA A 790 33.06 16.80 27.50
CA ALA A 790 34.10 17.04 26.49
C ALA A 790 33.54 17.60 25.17
N ARG A 791 32.44 17.03 24.66
CA ARG A 791 31.73 17.57 23.49
C ARG A 791 31.20 18.97 23.76
N TRP A 792 30.62 19.22 24.93
CA TRP A 792 30.13 20.54 25.31
C TRP A 792 31.23 21.60 25.37
N GLN A 793 32.40 21.30 25.95
CA GLN A 793 33.56 22.20 25.90
C GLN A 793 34.03 22.43 24.46
N ALA A 794 34.09 21.39 23.61
CA ALA A 794 34.44 21.54 22.21
C ALA A 794 33.45 22.42 21.42
N THR A 795 32.14 22.25 21.63
CA THR A 795 31.10 23.09 21.02
C THR A 795 31.19 24.53 21.53
N SER A 796 31.38 24.74 22.84
CA SER A 796 31.54 26.08 23.42
C SER A 796 32.77 26.79 22.85
N ASN A 797 33.89 26.08 22.72
CA ASN A 797 35.11 26.62 22.11
C ASN A 797 34.93 26.90 20.61
N ALA A 798 34.12 26.10 19.90
CA ALA A 798 33.78 26.34 18.50
C ALA A 798 32.82 27.54 18.32
N GLU A 799 31.83 27.73 19.21
CA GLU A 799 30.95 28.90 19.23
C GLU A 799 31.74 30.18 19.53
N VAL A 800 32.64 30.15 20.53
CA VAL A 800 33.54 31.27 20.85
C VAL A 800 34.50 31.57 19.70
N ALA A 801 35.02 30.56 18.99
CA ALA A 801 35.87 30.74 17.81
C ALA A 801 35.09 31.17 16.54
N ALA A 802 33.78 30.94 16.48
CA ALA A 802 32.93 31.33 15.36
C ALA A 802 32.46 32.79 15.44
N ILE A 803 32.60 33.45 16.60
CA ILE A 803 32.49 34.91 16.70
C ILE A 803 33.68 35.52 15.94
N PRO A 804 33.47 36.27 14.84
CA PRO A 804 34.57 36.92 14.16
C PRO A 804 35.09 38.03 15.07
N MET A 805 36.30 37.85 15.57
CA MET A 805 37.00 38.87 16.35
C MET A 805 37.38 40.02 15.39
N GLN A 806 36.46 40.97 15.21
CA GLN A 806 36.67 42.20 14.44
C GLN A 806 37.67 43.11 15.15
N ILE A 807 38.96 42.81 15.00
CA ILE A 807 40.04 43.77 15.29
C ILE A 807 40.23 44.65 14.06
N GLU A 808 39.27 45.56 13.83
CA GLU A 808 39.44 46.69 12.92
C GLU A 808 39.39 48.01 13.70
N GLN A 809 40.59 48.51 14.03
CA GLN A 809 40.93 49.93 14.19
C GLN A 809 39.84 50.86 14.81
N ALA A 810 39.50 50.63 16.08
CA ALA A 810 38.81 51.62 16.92
C ALA A 810 39.82 52.28 17.88
N GLN A 811 39.62 53.56 18.18
CA GLN A 811 40.55 54.39 18.96
C GLN A 811 40.57 53.99 20.45
N GLU A 812 41.70 54.21 21.12
CA GLU A 812 42.01 53.71 22.48
C GLU A 812 41.13 54.27 23.64
N GLU A 813 40.11 55.10 23.38
CA GLU A 813 39.36 55.78 24.44
C GLU A 813 38.12 55.01 24.96
N ASP A 814 37.59 54.03 24.23
CA ASP A 814 36.27 53.42 24.52
C ASP A 814 36.31 52.04 25.23
N LEU A 815 37.48 51.49 25.53
CA LEU A 815 37.59 50.23 26.29
C LEU A 815 37.09 50.38 27.73
N LEU A 816 37.39 51.51 28.38
CA LEU A 816 37.09 51.70 29.79
C LEU A 816 35.59 51.94 30.04
N GLN A 817 34.88 52.59 29.11
CA GLN A 817 33.42 52.74 29.17
C GLN A 817 32.70 51.42 28.86
N ASN A 818 33.16 50.63 27.88
CA ASN A 818 32.58 49.31 27.63
C ASN A 818 32.77 48.33 28.80
N TRP A 819 33.88 48.40 29.54
CA TRP A 819 34.08 47.61 30.75
C TRP A 819 33.24 48.11 31.94
N LEU A 820 33.07 49.42 32.10
CA LEU A 820 32.18 50.00 33.11
C LEU A 820 30.71 49.64 32.85
N ASP A 821 30.22 49.73 31.61
CA ASP A 821 28.83 49.37 31.24
C ASP A 821 28.55 47.85 31.32
N LEU A 822 29.61 47.03 31.46
CA LEU A 822 29.55 45.59 31.75
C LEU A 822 29.59 45.31 33.27
N LEU A 823 30.22 46.18 34.06
CA LEU A 823 30.28 46.12 35.52
C LEU A 823 29.06 46.76 36.20
N GLU A 824 28.43 47.77 35.57
CA GLU A 824 27.21 48.42 36.09
C GLU A 824 25.92 47.64 35.80
N LYS A 825 25.99 46.56 35.00
CA LYS A 825 24.89 45.58 34.90
C LYS A 825 24.99 44.62 36.08
N PRO A 826 24.10 44.69 37.08
CA PRO A 826 24.17 43.78 38.21
C PRO A 826 24.01 42.35 37.73
N SER A 827 24.93 41.49 38.17
CA SER A 827 24.89 40.06 37.94
C SER A 827 23.60 39.47 38.51
N THR A 828 22.59 39.22 37.68
CA THR A 828 21.42 38.43 38.03
C THR A 828 21.77 36.94 38.07
N PHE A 829 22.70 36.60 38.96
CA PHE A 829 23.00 35.25 39.42
C PHE A 829 22.70 35.19 40.91
N ILE A 830 21.53 34.63 41.22
CA ILE A 830 21.13 34.09 42.53
C ILE A 830 20.96 35.13 43.66
N GLU A 831 19.72 35.58 43.84
CA GLU A 831 18.95 35.40 45.11
C GLU A 831 17.50 35.83 44.85
N ASN A 832 16.53 34.95 45.19
CA ASN A 832 15.10 35.22 45.40
C ASN A 832 14.33 33.89 45.60
N GLU A 833 14.75 33.07 46.56
CA GLU A 833 13.79 32.35 47.39
C GLU A 833 13.65 33.16 48.69
N GLU A 834 12.68 34.07 48.74
CA GLU A 834 11.91 34.32 49.97
C GLU A 834 10.59 35.01 49.61
N ALA A 835 9.50 34.56 50.23
CA ALA A 835 8.15 34.90 49.81
C ALA A 835 7.67 36.22 50.42
N ASN A 836 6.95 37.02 49.63
CA ASN A 836 6.14 38.12 50.16
C ASN A 836 5.11 37.58 51.15
N VAL A 837 5.29 37.93 52.42
CA VAL A 837 4.25 37.87 53.46
C VAL A 837 3.62 39.24 53.61
N GLU A 838 2.31 39.34 53.46
CA GLU A 838 1.44 40.07 54.40
C GLU A 838 -0.05 39.75 54.13
N GLY A 839 -0.79 39.41 55.18
CA GLY A 839 -2.16 38.88 55.04
C GLY A 839 -2.80 38.30 56.32
N GLU A 840 -2.62 38.99 57.46
CA GLU A 840 -3.43 38.95 58.69
C GLU A 840 -4.17 37.67 59.15
N THR A 841 -3.82 37.12 60.33
CA THR A 841 -4.62 37.19 61.60
C THR A 841 -4.34 36.04 62.61
N ASN A 842 -4.10 36.42 63.88
CA ASN A 842 -4.40 35.72 65.15
C ASN A 842 -4.47 34.17 65.17
N SER A 843 -3.65 33.45 65.95
CA SER A 843 -3.83 33.37 67.42
C SER A 843 -2.78 32.49 68.15
N LYS A 844 -2.45 32.88 69.40
CA LYS A 844 -2.24 32.09 70.66
C LYS A 844 -1.94 30.57 70.56
N THR A 845 -1.03 29.92 71.29
CA THR A 845 -0.24 30.22 72.52
C THR A 845 0.84 29.11 72.72
N PRO A 846 1.80 29.23 73.68
CA PRO A 846 3.06 28.44 73.68
C PRO A 846 3.10 27.24 74.68
N THR A 847 4.14 26.42 74.54
CA THR A 847 4.84 25.63 75.59
C THR A 847 6.27 25.34 75.05
N ASP A 848 7.33 25.95 75.55
CA ASP A 848 8.08 25.64 76.79
C ASP A 848 8.79 24.28 76.79
N SER A 849 10.11 24.28 76.56
CA SER A 849 11.09 23.65 77.46
C SER A 849 12.47 24.32 77.29
N THR A 850 12.96 24.96 78.37
CA THR A 850 14.38 25.27 78.64
C THR A 850 15.19 23.96 78.77
N GLU A 851 16.52 23.83 78.74
CA GLU A 851 17.68 24.52 79.34
C GLU A 851 18.96 24.07 78.57
N ASP A 852 20.11 24.77 78.47
CA ASP A 852 20.44 26.19 78.65
C ASP A 852 21.81 26.55 78.00
N VAL A 853 22.06 27.87 77.81
CA VAL A 853 23.28 28.68 78.08
C VAL A 853 24.64 27.93 78.21
N GLU A 854 25.71 28.27 77.48
CA GLU A 854 26.55 29.46 77.69
C GLU A 854 26.97 30.23 76.41
N MET A 855 26.77 31.56 76.43
CA MET A 855 27.47 32.49 75.55
C MET A 855 28.79 32.94 76.19
N LYS A 856 29.84 33.06 75.37
CA LYS A 856 30.94 34.02 75.59
C LYS A 856 31.20 34.80 74.32
N THR A 857 30.61 35.99 74.26
CA THR A 857 31.03 37.08 73.38
C THR A 857 32.07 37.93 74.10
N GLU A 858 33.15 38.30 73.40
CA GLU A 858 34.18 39.34 73.64
C GLU A 858 35.43 38.83 72.87
N GLU A 859 36.15 39.56 72.03
CA GLU A 859 36.10 40.98 71.62
C GLU A 859 36.64 41.14 70.17
N PHE A 860 36.46 42.32 69.58
CA PHE A 860 37.13 42.71 68.33
C PHE A 860 38.63 42.99 68.58
N GLU A 861 39.53 42.27 67.90
CA GLU A 861 40.85 42.81 67.55
C GLU A 861 41.07 42.74 66.04
N ALA A 862 41.71 43.78 65.49
CA ALA A 862 41.75 44.03 64.07
C ALA A 862 43.08 43.61 63.41
N ALA A 863 42.96 43.13 62.17
CA ALA A 863 43.99 43.06 61.13
C ALA A 863 45.21 42.15 61.35
N GLN A 864 45.24 41.04 60.58
CA GLN A 864 46.43 40.66 59.79
C GLN A 864 46.06 39.82 58.55
N GLU A 865 46.23 40.43 57.38
CA GLU A 865 46.76 39.85 56.13
C GLU A 865 46.17 38.54 55.56
N GLY A 866 45.10 38.68 54.78
CA GLY A 866 44.91 38.09 53.43
C GLY A 866 45.26 36.61 53.15
N GLU A 867 44.23 35.77 53.09
CA GLU A 867 44.20 34.58 52.23
C GLU A 867 43.19 34.79 51.07
N ASP A 868 43.62 34.52 49.83
CA ASP A 868 42.79 34.68 48.62
C ASP A 868 41.60 33.71 48.61
N VAL A 869 40.39 34.25 48.70
CA VAL A 869 39.15 33.48 48.49
C VAL A 869 39.02 33.13 47.01
N LYS A 870 39.50 31.94 46.63
CA LYS A 870 39.36 31.40 45.26
C LYS A 870 37.88 31.27 44.88
N PRO A 871 37.47 31.62 43.64
CA PRO A 871 36.08 31.53 43.22
C PRO A 871 35.60 30.07 43.21
N PRO A 872 34.31 29.81 43.50
CA PRO A 872 33.77 28.46 43.57
C PRO A 872 33.88 27.76 42.21
N LEU A 873 34.46 26.57 42.21
CA LEU A 873 34.59 25.72 41.02
C LEU A 873 33.21 25.47 40.38
N PRO A 874 33.06 25.61 39.05
CA PRO A 874 31.84 25.22 38.35
C PRO A 874 31.43 23.77 38.68
N ARG A 875 30.14 23.54 38.95
CA ARG A 875 29.64 22.25 39.49
C ARG A 875 30.01 21.02 38.64
N TYR A 876 30.07 21.16 37.31
CA TYR A 876 30.51 20.07 36.43
C TYR A 876 31.97 19.64 36.68
N ILE A 877 32.83 20.56 37.15
CA ILE A 877 34.24 20.30 37.48
C ILE A 877 34.34 19.57 38.82
N GLN A 878 33.48 19.92 39.79
CA GLN A 878 33.35 19.19 41.04
C GLN A 878 32.94 17.73 40.76
N MET A 879 31.95 17.50 39.90
CA MET A 879 31.59 16.15 39.44
C MET A 879 32.75 15.43 38.75
N VAL A 880 33.52 16.08 37.88
CA VAL A 880 34.71 15.48 37.25
C VAL A 880 35.76 15.07 38.29
N LYS A 881 35.99 15.89 39.33
CA LYS A 881 36.88 15.58 40.46
C LYS A 881 36.38 14.37 41.28
N ASP A 882 35.08 14.29 41.53
CA ASP A 882 34.46 13.14 42.19
C ASP A 882 34.57 11.85 41.34
N ILE A 883 34.34 11.94 40.03
CA ILE A 883 34.58 10.81 39.10
C ILE A 883 36.04 10.36 39.19
N ILE A 884 37.03 11.27 39.12
CA ILE A 884 38.46 10.89 39.16
C ILE A 884 38.78 10.16 40.47
N THR A 885 38.38 10.70 41.63
CA THR A 885 38.70 10.10 42.93
C THR A 885 38.03 8.74 43.14
N GLN A 886 36.86 8.50 42.55
CA GLN A 886 36.18 7.20 42.58
C GLN A 886 36.73 6.21 41.54
N VAL A 887 36.95 6.65 40.29
CA VAL A 887 37.53 5.84 39.21
C VAL A 887 38.94 5.37 39.52
N LEU A 888 39.74 6.19 40.22
CA LEU A 888 41.07 5.83 40.68
C LEU A 888 41.11 4.53 41.50
N LYS A 889 40.09 4.27 42.31
CA LYS A 889 39.98 3.06 43.12
C LYS A 889 39.88 1.81 42.24
N PHE A 890 39.22 1.90 41.08
CA PHE A 890 39.03 0.79 40.14
C PHE A 890 40.24 0.50 39.26
N VAL A 891 41.19 1.44 39.11
CA VAL A 891 42.45 1.18 38.40
C VAL A 891 43.20 0.00 39.04
N SER A 892 43.21 -0.10 40.38
CA SER A 892 43.93 -1.16 41.10
C SER A 892 43.21 -2.51 41.18
N PHE A 893 41.98 -2.66 40.68
CA PHE A 893 41.24 -3.93 40.71
C PHE A 893 41.86 -5.00 39.78
N ALA A 894 41.49 -6.27 39.97
CA ALA A 894 42.06 -7.41 39.25
C ALA A 894 41.49 -7.61 37.82
N ASP A 895 40.22 -7.27 37.56
CA ASP A 895 39.59 -7.48 36.25
C ASP A 895 40.04 -6.45 35.20
N LYS A 896 40.43 -6.96 34.03
CA LYS A 896 40.96 -6.19 32.90
C LYS A 896 39.89 -5.28 32.29
N THR A 897 38.61 -5.67 32.32
CA THR A 897 37.52 -4.88 31.73
C THR A 897 37.30 -3.59 32.52
N HIS A 898 37.20 -3.70 33.85
CA HIS A 898 37.12 -2.57 34.76
C HIS A 898 38.35 -1.66 34.68
N GLN A 899 39.57 -2.21 34.60
CA GLN A 899 40.80 -1.43 34.42
C GLN A 899 40.77 -0.59 33.13
N ILE A 900 40.36 -1.17 32.00
CA ILE A 900 40.32 -0.47 30.70
C ILE A 900 39.29 0.67 30.74
N LEU A 901 38.07 0.42 31.24
CA LEU A 901 37.04 1.45 31.34
C LEU A 901 37.44 2.57 32.33
N ALA A 902 38.10 2.24 33.43
CA ALA A 902 38.64 3.22 34.37
C ALA A 902 39.72 4.11 33.72
N LEU A 903 40.66 3.51 32.99
CA LEU A 903 41.69 4.25 32.25
C LEU A 903 41.07 5.14 31.14
N GLU A 904 40.06 4.66 30.42
CA GLU A 904 39.36 5.44 29.39
C GLU A 904 38.56 6.62 29.98
N CYS A 905 38.00 6.48 31.18
CA CYS A 905 37.44 7.60 31.93
C CYS A 905 38.53 8.62 32.28
N LEU A 906 39.64 8.19 32.88
CA LEU A 906 40.75 9.09 33.26
C LEU A 906 41.37 9.82 32.05
N ILE A 907 41.54 9.15 30.91
CA ILE A 907 41.95 9.75 29.63
C ILE A 907 40.99 10.85 29.19
N SER A 908 39.69 10.65 29.43
CA SER A 908 38.64 11.63 29.09
C SER A 908 38.55 12.78 30.09
N CYS A 909 38.90 12.57 31.37
CA CYS A 909 38.86 13.60 32.42
C CYS A 909 39.97 14.65 32.30
N VAL A 910 41.21 14.22 32.04
CA VAL A 910 42.40 15.10 32.15
C VAL A 910 42.31 16.34 31.24
N PRO A 911 41.84 16.25 29.97
CA PRO A 911 41.67 17.43 29.12
C PRO A 911 40.61 18.42 29.64
N LEU A 912 39.57 17.95 30.33
CA LEU A 912 38.47 18.80 30.85
C LEU A 912 38.93 19.76 31.95
N LEU A 913 40.02 19.40 32.63
CA LEU A 913 40.63 20.13 33.74
C LEU A 913 41.77 21.04 33.29
N HIS A 914 42.01 21.20 31.99
CA HIS A 914 43.15 21.95 31.48
C HIS A 914 43.22 23.39 32.01
N ASP A 915 42.07 24.07 32.08
CA ASP A 915 41.97 25.48 32.50
C ASP A 915 42.06 25.66 34.03
N TYR A 916 42.18 24.56 34.79
CA TYR A 916 42.14 24.54 36.26
C TYR A 916 43.38 23.80 36.81
N GLU A 917 44.57 24.29 36.47
CA GLU A 917 45.87 23.67 36.83
C GLU A 917 46.00 23.40 38.36
N ASP A 918 45.45 24.28 39.21
CA ASP A 918 45.41 24.15 40.68
C ASP A 918 44.75 22.87 41.19
N GLU A 919 43.71 22.39 40.51
CA GLU A 919 42.97 21.17 40.87
C GLU A 919 43.48 19.95 40.10
N LEU A 920 44.00 20.16 38.89
CA LEU A 920 44.60 19.12 38.06
C LEU A 920 45.86 18.53 38.71
N LEU A 921 46.80 19.35 39.18
CA LEU A 921 48.11 18.87 39.65
C LEU A 921 48.04 17.95 40.89
N PRO A 922 47.21 18.21 41.92
CA PRO A 922 46.96 17.26 43.01
C PRO A 922 46.37 15.93 42.53
N LEU A 923 45.42 15.96 41.60
CA LEU A 923 44.81 14.76 41.03
C LEU A 923 45.81 13.96 40.20
N VAL A 924 46.67 14.62 39.42
CA VAL A 924 47.78 13.99 38.69
C VAL A 924 48.77 13.31 39.64
N HIS A 925 49.03 13.89 40.82
CA HIS A 925 49.85 13.24 41.84
C HIS A 925 49.20 11.96 42.40
N LEU A 926 47.89 11.99 42.69
CA LEU A 926 47.14 10.80 43.12
C LEU A 926 47.04 9.72 42.03
N MET A 927 46.94 10.12 40.76
CA MET A 927 46.95 9.22 39.60
C MET A 927 48.31 8.57 39.36
N TRP A 928 49.42 9.16 39.82
CA TRP A 928 50.77 8.71 39.49
C TRP A 928 51.10 7.32 40.06
N SER A 929 50.83 7.09 41.35
CA SER A 929 51.21 5.84 42.03
C SER A 929 50.52 4.60 41.43
N PRO A 930 49.17 4.57 41.25
CA PRO A 930 48.50 3.44 40.60
C PRO A 930 48.96 3.22 39.14
N LEU A 931 49.29 4.30 38.41
CA LEU A 931 49.74 4.21 37.03
C LEU A 931 51.14 3.57 36.91
N VAL A 932 52.09 3.97 37.76
CA VAL A 932 53.45 3.37 37.82
C VAL A 932 53.39 1.89 38.21
N GLU A 933 52.49 1.52 39.13
CA GLU A 933 52.29 0.11 39.49
C GLU A 933 51.82 -0.73 38.29
N LYS A 934 50.92 -0.20 37.44
CA LYS A 934 50.46 -0.91 36.24
C LYS A 934 51.52 -1.02 35.14
N PHE A 935 52.47 -0.09 35.03
CA PHE A 935 53.61 -0.24 34.10
C PHE A 935 54.55 -1.41 34.45
N ARG A 936 54.42 -2.00 35.64
CA ARG A 936 55.14 -3.22 36.06
C ARG A 936 54.40 -4.52 35.69
N ASN A 937 53.11 -4.44 35.33
CA ASN A 937 52.30 -5.60 34.95
C ASN A 937 52.40 -5.88 33.44
N ASN A 938 52.47 -7.16 33.04
CA ASN A 938 52.77 -7.56 31.66
C ASN A 938 51.54 -7.57 30.69
N ASP A 939 50.43 -6.93 31.02
CA ASP A 939 49.20 -6.96 30.21
C ASP A 939 49.21 -5.90 29.10
N ALA A 940 49.52 -6.31 27.87
CA ALA A 940 49.74 -5.41 26.72
C ALA A 940 48.56 -4.45 26.40
N VAL A 941 47.31 -4.91 26.55
CA VAL A 941 46.12 -4.08 26.27
C VAL A 941 45.96 -2.95 27.30
N VAL A 942 46.18 -3.27 28.58
CA VAL A 942 46.13 -2.29 29.68
C VAL A 942 47.30 -1.32 29.56
N LEU A 943 48.51 -1.82 29.29
CA LEU A 943 49.71 -1.00 29.05
C LEU A 943 49.48 0.02 27.92
N ASN A 944 48.85 -0.35 26.81
CA ASN A 944 48.54 0.59 25.72
C ASN A 944 47.65 1.76 26.19
N ARG A 945 46.61 1.47 27.01
CA ARG A 945 45.80 2.52 27.63
C ARG A 945 46.57 3.33 28.67
N CYS A 946 47.46 2.73 29.45
CA CYS A 946 48.37 3.46 30.36
C CYS A 946 49.31 4.42 29.60
N PHE A 947 49.88 4.01 28.46
CA PHE A 947 50.69 4.91 27.60
C PHE A 947 49.85 6.01 26.96
N THR A 948 48.61 5.72 26.58
CA THR A 948 47.67 6.75 26.10
C THR A 948 47.40 7.80 27.19
N LEU A 949 47.12 7.36 28.42
CA LEU A 949 46.93 8.24 29.57
C LEU A 949 48.21 9.04 29.91
N LEU A 950 49.38 8.41 29.88
CA LEU A 950 50.66 9.10 30.08
C LEU A 950 50.90 10.20 29.05
N ASN A 951 50.54 9.97 27.78
CA ASN A 951 50.63 10.98 26.72
C ASN A 951 49.70 12.17 26.98
N VAL A 952 48.45 11.92 27.38
CA VAL A 952 47.51 13.00 27.75
C VAL A 952 47.99 13.76 28.99
N LEU A 953 48.49 13.06 30.00
CA LEU A 953 49.11 13.68 31.18
C LEU A 953 50.33 14.53 30.82
N ALA A 954 51.18 14.08 29.87
CA ALA A 954 52.33 14.85 29.41
C ALA A 954 51.92 16.14 28.68
N THR A 955 50.86 16.09 27.88
CA THR A 955 50.30 17.26 27.17
C THR A 955 49.79 18.32 28.14
N HIS A 956 49.05 17.93 29.18
CA HIS A 956 48.39 18.89 30.08
C HIS A 956 49.20 19.25 31.34
N ALA A 957 49.92 18.31 31.96
CA ALA A 957 50.71 18.55 33.18
C ALA A 957 52.19 18.93 32.93
N LYS A 958 52.64 18.92 31.66
CA LYS A 958 53.92 19.47 31.19
C LYS A 958 55.12 19.08 32.09
N GLU A 959 55.82 20.04 32.68
CA GLU A 959 57.04 19.84 33.45
C GLU A 959 56.84 19.05 34.77
N PHE A 960 55.63 19.06 35.35
CA PHE A 960 55.34 18.44 36.65
C PHE A 960 55.60 16.93 36.66
N ILE A 961 55.31 16.25 35.56
CA ILE A 961 55.54 14.81 35.42
C ILE A 961 56.88 14.47 34.76
N LEU A 962 57.64 15.45 34.27
CA LEU A 962 58.83 15.21 33.44
C LEU A 962 59.88 14.40 34.21
N LYS A 963 60.29 14.84 35.40
CA LYS A 963 61.26 14.10 36.23
C LYS A 963 60.75 12.72 36.62
N ARG A 964 59.50 12.66 37.12
CA ARG A 964 58.87 11.40 37.54
C ARG A 964 58.78 10.37 36.40
N SER A 965 58.45 10.79 35.18
CA SER A 965 58.35 9.89 34.02
C SER A 965 59.71 9.33 33.58
N LEU A 966 60.78 10.15 33.66
CA LEU A 966 62.16 9.72 33.39
C LEU A 966 62.64 8.68 34.42
N ASP A 967 62.30 8.89 35.70
CA ASP A 967 62.78 8.05 36.81
C ASP A 967 61.95 6.76 36.98
N ASP A 968 60.61 6.84 36.91
CA ASP A 968 59.72 5.71 37.22
C ASP A 968 59.31 4.88 35.99
N VAL A 969 59.06 5.53 34.84
CA VAL A 969 58.37 4.88 33.69
C VAL A 969 59.34 4.45 32.59
N ILE A 970 60.31 5.31 32.22
CA ILE A 970 61.28 4.97 31.17
C ILE A 970 62.11 3.71 31.48
N PRO A 971 62.55 3.43 32.73
CA PRO A 971 63.26 2.19 33.03
C PRO A 971 62.41 0.94 32.81
N SER A 972 61.15 0.95 33.26
CA SER A 972 60.20 -0.15 33.04
C SER A 972 59.84 -0.32 31.56
N LEU A 973 59.66 0.76 30.80
CA LEU A 973 59.49 0.70 29.34
C LEU A 973 60.72 0.09 28.64
N LYS A 974 61.93 0.47 29.05
CA LYS A 974 63.19 -0.07 28.51
C LYS A 974 63.36 -1.56 28.82
N GLU A 975 62.92 -2.01 29.99
CA GLU A 975 62.89 -3.42 30.35
C GLU A 975 61.81 -4.19 29.57
N PHE A 976 60.60 -3.65 29.47
CA PHE A 976 59.51 -4.21 28.65
C PHE A 976 59.92 -4.35 27.18
N LEU A 977 60.49 -3.32 26.57
CA LEU A 977 60.97 -3.37 25.17
C LEU A 977 62.11 -4.38 24.99
N ARG A 978 63.02 -4.53 25.96
CA ARG A 978 64.07 -5.58 25.95
C ARG A 978 63.53 -6.99 26.15
N LYS A 979 62.40 -7.13 26.83
CA LYS A 979 61.69 -8.41 27.02
C LYS A 979 60.92 -8.76 25.75
N ALA A 980 60.12 -7.83 25.24
CA ALA A 980 59.40 -7.93 23.98
C ALA A 980 60.34 -8.20 22.79
N SER A 981 61.51 -7.54 22.71
CA SER A 981 62.49 -7.82 21.64
C SER A 981 63.04 -9.24 21.71
N LYS A 982 63.18 -9.83 22.91
CA LYS A 982 63.55 -11.25 23.06
C LYS A 982 62.39 -12.16 22.64
N THR A 983 61.15 -11.84 23.00
CA THR A 983 59.96 -12.60 22.60
C THR A 983 59.76 -12.58 21.08
N SER A 984 59.87 -11.42 20.43
CA SER A 984 59.80 -11.30 18.97
C SER A 984 60.98 -11.96 18.24
N MET A 985 62.14 -12.10 18.88
CA MET A 985 63.23 -12.93 18.35
C MET A 985 62.97 -14.44 18.49
N THR A 986 62.10 -14.88 19.41
CA THR A 986 61.63 -16.27 19.49
C THR A 986 60.41 -16.57 18.61
N GLU A 987 59.59 -15.55 18.31
CA GLU A 987 58.41 -15.64 17.43
C GLU A 987 58.74 -15.36 15.95
N THR A 988 59.95 -15.67 15.50
CA THR A 988 60.28 -15.63 14.06
C THR A 988 59.59 -16.75 13.29
N ILE A 989 58.39 -16.44 12.79
CA ILE A 989 57.76 -17.02 11.60
C ILE A 989 57.48 -18.53 11.68
N ALA A 990 56.40 -18.88 12.39
CA ALA A 990 55.43 -19.82 11.80
C ALA A 990 54.43 -18.98 10.99
N ALA A 991 54.35 -19.23 9.69
CA ALA A 991 53.47 -18.52 8.75
C ALA A 991 52.03 -19.05 8.79
#